data_AF-A0A5C4UT43-F1
#
_entry.id   AF-A0A5C4UT43-F1
#
_cell.length_a   1.000
_cell.length_b   1.000
_cell.length_c   1.000
_cell.angle_alpha   90.00
_cell.angle_beta   90.00
_cell.angle_gamma   90.00
#
_symmetry.space_group_name_H-M   'P 1'
#
loop_
_entity.id
_entity.type
_entity.pdbx_description
1 polymer ?
#
loop_
_entity_poly.entity_id
_entity_poly.type
_entity_poly.pdbx_seq_one_letter_code
_entity_poly.pdbx_strand_id
1 'polypeptide(L)'
;MPQPPESTVPTTATERAAPTARVPAPGTAPRSAEPPLRQSTEIQGDVLAGFRKDHVHLLLLAFGTPEAARGWLDGLRHRVATTREVADFNRQFSRARRARSGVDPQRQRATWRSVGLTHAGLETLIGGVPYADVPRGTTREAFLQGPARRAALLGDTGESAPEHWLFGADDQSPVHAVLTLAADDPEDLGRALAEERREAEEAGLSLVFEQPAGTLAGSLRGREHFGFKDGVSQPGVRDFDEPDPDDPDQQLGRPGTRIVAAGEFLVGHPKDHRLPDWLPEWMRDGSFQVVRRLAQDVPGWWAQVADAVGELRERDAIPSEAGSEWLAARLMGRWRSGAPLTKYPDADPHPDPETDADNDVTYGDDLLGRAVPLCSHLRKTNPRDGLLARVTDPEPVALKGALDGRRLMRRGVPFGARFDPTGGAENGPDAPRGLVFVAYQGDLVAQFEFVQRSWVEAENFPERDQAVGRDAVIGSGGSAAFPVRGSEEQVSLTLRSFVRTEGTLYAFTPSLTALRLLAAGEITAGEPPEDRELAAPVVLRRGEVISSGRARLRFEDDADLRVRDEHEEVLWEAGEAGGEAGRAEFLEDGRLVLVGADGGALWSTPTEGNPGAVLVVAADGEARIRSADGEVLWRTGTGG
;
A
#
# COMPACT_ATOMS: atom_id res chain seq x y z
N MET A 1 -4.40 49.26 81.37
CA MET A 1 -3.18 49.58 80.60
C MET A 1 -3.04 48.58 79.44
N PRO A 2 -2.45 49.00 78.31
CA PRO A 2 -2.88 48.66 76.95
C PRO A 2 -2.13 47.49 76.26
N GLN A 3 -2.64 47.13 75.06
CA GLN A 3 -2.32 46.03 74.14
C GLN A 3 -0.92 46.07 73.48
N PRO A 4 -0.57 45.10 72.59
CA PRO A 4 -0.66 45.37 71.14
C PRO A 4 -1.21 44.19 70.27
N PRO A 5 -1.44 44.40 68.95
CA PRO A 5 -2.61 43.86 68.23
C PRO A 5 -2.34 42.62 67.36
N GLU A 6 -3.40 41.84 67.12
CA GLU A 6 -3.49 40.82 66.06
C GLU A 6 -4.01 41.44 64.75
N SER A 7 -3.34 41.07 63.65
CA SER A 7 -3.68 41.46 62.28
C SER A 7 -4.25 40.25 61.54
N THR A 8 -5.46 40.44 61.03
CA THR A 8 -6.28 39.53 60.24
C THR A 8 -5.90 39.51 58.77
N VAL A 9 -5.91 38.32 58.14
CA VAL A 9 -6.32 38.17 56.72
C VAL A 9 -7.23 36.93 56.60
N PRO A 10 -8.44 37.05 56.03
CA PRO A 10 -9.42 35.97 55.98
C PRO A 10 -9.19 35.05 54.77
N THR A 11 -9.18 33.74 55.02
CA THR A 11 -9.24 32.70 53.97
C THR A 11 -10.70 32.44 53.63
N THR A 12 -11.13 32.84 52.45
CA THR A 12 -12.45 32.50 51.90
C THR A 12 -12.49 31.01 51.51
N ALA A 13 -13.48 30.32 52.06
CA ALA A 13 -13.83 28.96 51.70
C ALA A 13 -14.36 28.88 50.25
N THR A 14 -14.05 27.80 49.56
CA THR A 14 -14.90 27.31 48.47
C THR A 14 -14.91 25.79 48.52
N GLU A 15 -16.08 25.25 48.89
CA GLU A 15 -16.40 23.82 48.88
C GLU A 15 -16.17 23.23 47.49
N ARG A 16 -15.46 22.10 47.45
CA ARG A 16 -15.41 21.23 46.26
C ARG A 16 -16.75 20.53 46.09
N ALA A 17 -17.55 20.99 45.14
CA ALA A 17 -18.63 20.21 44.53
C ALA A 17 -18.05 19.33 43.40
N ALA A 18 -18.32 18.04 43.45
CA ALA A 18 -17.97 17.09 42.39
C ALA A 18 -18.75 17.40 41.10
N PRO A 19 -18.12 17.42 39.91
CA PRO A 19 -18.84 17.57 38.66
C PRO A 19 -19.49 16.23 38.29
N THR A 20 -20.80 16.12 38.52
CA THR A 20 -21.63 15.08 37.91
C THR A 20 -21.65 15.30 36.40
N ALA A 21 -21.06 14.39 35.64
CA ALA A 21 -21.18 14.34 34.20
C ALA A 21 -22.66 14.25 33.80
N ARG A 22 -23.20 15.32 33.22
CA ARG A 22 -24.50 15.29 32.55
C ARG A 22 -24.33 14.49 31.26
N VAL A 23 -24.95 13.31 31.22
CA VAL A 23 -25.23 12.60 29.97
C VAL A 23 -26.07 13.54 29.09
N PRO A 24 -25.64 13.90 27.86
CA PRO A 24 -26.49 14.65 26.95
C PRO A 24 -27.68 13.76 26.56
N ALA A 25 -28.89 14.32 26.62
CA ALA A 25 -30.05 13.71 26.00
C ALA A 25 -29.78 13.52 24.48
N PRO A 26 -30.30 12.46 23.84
CA PRO A 26 -30.07 12.22 22.43
C PRO A 26 -30.79 13.30 21.61
N GLY A 27 -30.06 14.35 21.29
CA GLY A 27 -30.42 15.22 20.17
C GLY A 27 -30.28 14.38 18.90
N THR A 28 -31.35 14.26 18.15
CA THR A 28 -31.33 13.83 16.74
C THR A 28 -30.53 14.86 15.95
N ALA A 29 -29.20 14.77 16.01
CA ALA A 29 -28.35 15.31 14.96
C ALA A 29 -28.82 14.66 13.65
N PRO A 30 -28.93 15.41 12.54
CA PRO A 30 -29.13 14.77 11.24
C PRO A 30 -28.01 13.74 11.08
N ARG A 31 -28.37 12.46 10.84
CA ARG A 31 -27.37 11.45 10.50
C ARG A 31 -26.53 12.05 9.38
N SER A 32 -25.23 12.24 9.63
CA SER A 32 -24.29 12.55 8.54
C SER A 32 -24.58 11.54 7.43
N ALA A 33 -24.75 12.02 6.21
CA ALA A 33 -24.92 11.13 5.06
C ALA A 33 -23.71 10.17 5.07
N GLU A 34 -23.96 8.87 4.94
CA GLU A 34 -22.85 7.90 4.92
C GLU A 34 -21.86 8.27 3.80
N PRO A 35 -20.55 8.09 4.00
CA PRO A 35 -19.55 8.45 3.01
C PRO A 35 -19.85 7.78 1.65
N PRO A 36 -19.76 8.50 0.52
CA PRO A 36 -20.32 8.04 -0.75
C PRO A 36 -19.65 6.77 -1.29
N LEU A 37 -18.33 6.61 -1.13
CA LEU A 37 -17.64 5.39 -1.59
C LEU A 37 -18.02 4.15 -0.77
N ARG A 38 -18.45 4.34 0.49
CA ARG A 38 -18.99 3.24 1.31
C ARG A 38 -20.28 2.66 0.74
N GLN A 39 -21.01 3.46 -0.05
CA GLN A 39 -22.24 3.08 -0.73
C GLN A 39 -22.01 2.66 -2.19
N SER A 40 -20.76 2.56 -2.66
CA SER A 40 -20.45 2.22 -4.05
C SER A 40 -20.89 0.80 -4.42
N THR A 41 -21.63 0.72 -5.52
CA THR A 41 -21.97 -0.52 -6.22
C THR A 41 -21.01 -0.82 -7.37
N GLU A 42 -20.07 0.08 -7.66
CA GLU A 42 -19.13 -0.06 -8.79
C GLU A 42 -17.81 -0.71 -8.37
N ILE A 43 -17.38 -0.55 -7.13
CA ILE A 43 -16.07 -1.01 -6.66
C ILE A 43 -16.21 -2.41 -6.06
N GLN A 44 -15.38 -3.37 -6.49
CA GLN A 44 -15.33 -4.71 -5.89
C GLN A 44 -14.97 -4.66 -4.40
N GLY A 45 -15.69 -5.43 -3.58
CA GLY A 45 -15.72 -5.22 -2.14
C GLY A 45 -14.44 -5.55 -1.39
N ASP A 46 -13.54 -6.33 -1.98
CA ASP A 46 -12.25 -6.64 -1.34
C ASP A 46 -11.27 -5.46 -1.36
N VAL A 47 -11.44 -4.52 -2.31
CA VAL A 47 -10.58 -3.35 -2.50
C VAL A 47 -10.66 -2.41 -1.28
N LEU A 48 -11.83 -1.80 -1.02
CA LEU A 48 -11.99 -0.85 0.08
C LEU A 48 -12.44 -1.49 1.40
N ALA A 49 -13.51 -2.28 1.37
CA ALA A 49 -14.12 -2.82 2.60
C ALA A 49 -13.35 -4.03 3.16
N GLY A 50 -12.82 -4.87 2.26
CA GLY A 50 -12.14 -6.12 2.57
C GLY A 50 -13.11 -7.22 2.99
N PHE A 51 -12.93 -8.43 2.46
CA PHE A 51 -13.84 -9.55 2.74
C PHE A 51 -13.85 -9.98 4.21
N ARG A 52 -12.70 -9.93 4.90
CA ARG A 52 -12.56 -10.25 6.35
C ARG A 52 -13.17 -11.61 6.72
N LYS A 53 -12.75 -12.65 6.00
CA LYS A 53 -13.23 -14.03 6.16
C LYS A 53 -12.11 -14.96 6.61
N ASP A 54 -12.49 -16.02 7.31
CA ASP A 54 -11.55 -17.00 7.85
C ASP A 54 -11.09 -18.02 6.80
N HIS A 55 -11.86 -18.24 5.74
CA HIS A 55 -11.50 -19.16 4.66
C HIS A 55 -11.41 -18.41 3.34
N VAL A 56 -10.26 -18.53 2.66
CA VAL A 56 -9.97 -17.84 1.41
C VAL A 56 -9.39 -18.82 0.40
N HIS A 57 -9.72 -18.66 -0.87
CA HIS A 57 -9.16 -19.48 -1.93
C HIS A 57 -8.97 -18.63 -3.18
N LEU A 58 -7.78 -18.69 -3.78
CA LEU A 58 -7.51 -18.05 -5.07
C LEU A 58 -7.44 -19.13 -6.15
N LEU A 59 -8.21 -18.94 -7.23
CA LEU A 59 -8.10 -19.69 -8.47
C LEU A 59 -7.37 -18.82 -9.51
N LEU A 60 -6.22 -19.28 -9.98
CA LEU A 60 -5.46 -18.62 -11.04
C LEU A 60 -5.81 -19.28 -12.37
N LEU A 61 -6.47 -18.54 -13.24
CA LEU A 61 -7.10 -19.09 -14.45
C LEU A 61 -6.43 -18.57 -15.71
N ALA A 62 -6.29 -19.44 -16.70
CA ALA A 62 -5.90 -19.11 -18.06
C ALA A 62 -7.13 -19.25 -18.98
N PHE A 63 -7.43 -18.17 -19.69
CA PHE A 63 -8.41 -18.14 -20.77
C PHE A 63 -8.02 -19.03 -21.96
N GLY A 64 -9.01 -19.70 -22.54
CA GLY A 64 -8.93 -20.35 -23.84
C GLY A 64 -9.14 -19.33 -24.97
N THR A 65 -10.36 -19.26 -25.51
CA THR A 65 -10.74 -18.27 -26.54
C THR A 65 -11.31 -16.98 -25.93
N PRO A 66 -11.16 -15.81 -26.56
CA PRO A 66 -11.77 -14.55 -26.13
C PRO A 66 -13.28 -14.65 -25.86
N GLU A 67 -14.02 -15.33 -26.74
CA GLU A 67 -15.48 -15.48 -26.63
C GLU A 67 -15.87 -16.26 -25.37
N ALA A 68 -15.16 -17.35 -25.09
CA ALA A 68 -15.43 -18.17 -23.91
C ALA A 68 -15.02 -17.45 -22.61
N ALA A 69 -13.90 -16.72 -22.63
CA ALA A 69 -13.49 -15.88 -21.50
C ALA A 69 -14.51 -14.78 -21.19
N ARG A 70 -15.04 -14.11 -22.23
CA ARG A 70 -16.12 -13.12 -22.11
C ARG A 70 -17.40 -13.73 -21.56
N GLY A 71 -17.79 -14.91 -22.05
CA GLY A 71 -18.96 -15.64 -21.54
C GLY A 71 -18.84 -16.04 -20.06
N TRP A 72 -17.66 -16.52 -19.65
CA TRP A 72 -17.37 -16.80 -18.24
C TRP A 72 -17.44 -15.53 -17.38
N LEU A 73 -16.84 -14.43 -17.86
CA LEU A 73 -16.85 -13.16 -17.13
C LEU A 73 -18.26 -12.59 -17.00
N ASP A 74 -19.10 -12.75 -18.02
CA ASP A 74 -20.52 -12.40 -17.98
C ASP A 74 -21.22 -13.16 -16.84
N GLY A 75 -21.10 -14.49 -16.78
CA GLY A 75 -21.67 -15.29 -15.69
C GLY A 75 -21.17 -14.84 -14.30
N LEU A 76 -19.85 -14.69 -14.15
CA LEU A 76 -19.21 -14.38 -12.88
C LEU A 76 -19.61 -13.00 -12.31
N ARG A 77 -19.73 -11.95 -13.16
CA ARG A 77 -19.88 -10.56 -12.68
C ARG A 77 -21.10 -10.35 -11.78
N HIS A 78 -22.14 -11.17 -11.94
CA HIS A 78 -23.35 -11.10 -11.12
C HIS A 78 -23.16 -11.60 -9.69
N ARG A 79 -22.08 -12.34 -9.42
CA ARG A 79 -21.73 -12.87 -8.10
C ARG A 79 -20.55 -12.15 -7.45
N VAL A 80 -19.95 -11.17 -8.14
CA VAL A 80 -18.86 -10.35 -7.61
C VAL A 80 -19.43 -9.40 -6.56
N ALA A 81 -18.86 -9.44 -5.36
CA ALA A 81 -19.34 -8.64 -4.24
C ALA A 81 -18.91 -7.17 -4.40
N THR A 82 -19.80 -6.25 -4.09
CA THR A 82 -19.53 -4.80 -4.14
C THR A 82 -19.04 -4.26 -2.79
N THR A 83 -18.41 -3.09 -2.80
CA THR A 83 -17.97 -2.38 -1.60
C THR A 83 -19.15 -2.10 -0.66
N ARG A 84 -20.30 -1.70 -1.19
CA ARG A 84 -21.51 -1.50 -0.40
C ARG A 84 -21.93 -2.76 0.34
N GLU A 85 -22.06 -3.89 -0.35
CA GLU A 85 -22.51 -5.15 0.26
C GLU A 85 -21.57 -5.62 1.37
N VAL A 86 -20.26 -5.58 1.10
CA VAL A 86 -19.24 -5.99 2.06
C VAL A 86 -19.17 -5.02 3.24
N ALA A 87 -19.23 -3.70 2.99
CA ALA A 87 -19.21 -2.70 4.05
C ALA A 87 -20.46 -2.79 4.94
N ASP A 88 -21.64 -3.01 4.36
CA ASP A 88 -22.89 -3.18 5.11
C ASP A 88 -22.86 -4.45 5.95
N PHE A 89 -22.41 -5.57 5.38
CA PHE A 89 -22.20 -6.81 6.12
C PHE A 89 -21.22 -6.62 7.27
N ASN A 90 -20.05 -6.01 7.03
CA ASN A 90 -19.02 -5.79 8.04
C ASN A 90 -19.54 -4.90 9.19
N ARG A 91 -20.33 -3.86 8.90
CA ARG A 91 -20.96 -3.02 9.93
C ARG A 91 -21.95 -3.83 10.77
N GLN A 92 -22.78 -4.65 10.15
CA GLN A 92 -23.75 -5.48 10.87
C GLN A 92 -23.07 -6.56 11.72
N PHE A 93 -22.06 -7.25 11.17
CA PHE A 93 -21.27 -8.25 11.88
C PHE A 93 -20.57 -7.66 13.11
N SER A 94 -19.90 -6.52 12.92
CA SER A 94 -19.23 -5.81 14.02
C SER A 94 -20.22 -5.37 15.12
N ARG A 95 -21.41 -4.88 14.75
CA ARG A 95 -22.47 -4.54 15.71
C ARG A 95 -22.98 -5.78 16.47
N ALA A 96 -23.20 -6.89 15.77
CA ALA A 96 -23.66 -8.14 16.36
C ALA A 96 -22.60 -8.75 17.31
N ARG A 97 -21.32 -8.74 16.92
CA ARG A 97 -20.20 -9.19 17.77
C ARG A 97 -20.07 -8.35 19.04
N ARG A 98 -20.18 -7.01 18.95
CA ARG A 98 -20.20 -6.12 20.12
C ARG A 98 -21.38 -6.41 21.05
N ALA A 99 -22.57 -6.64 20.50
CA ALA A 99 -23.75 -7.01 21.29
C ALA A 99 -23.62 -8.39 21.98
N ARG A 100 -22.65 -9.21 21.57
CA ARG A 100 -22.35 -10.55 22.11
C ARG A 100 -21.00 -10.63 22.80
N SER A 101 -20.51 -9.51 23.34
CA SER A 101 -19.26 -9.45 24.10
C SER A 101 -18.05 -10.04 23.38
N GLY A 102 -17.95 -9.83 22.06
CA GLY A 102 -16.82 -10.29 21.26
C GLY A 102 -17.00 -11.65 20.60
N VAL A 103 -18.12 -12.35 20.82
CA VAL A 103 -18.38 -13.66 20.19
C VAL A 103 -18.95 -13.48 18.78
N ASP A 104 -18.38 -14.20 17.80
CA ASP A 104 -18.79 -14.13 16.40
C ASP A 104 -20.26 -14.58 16.18
N PRO A 105 -21.07 -13.83 15.41
CA PRO A 105 -22.47 -14.15 15.16
C PRO A 105 -22.64 -15.34 14.20
N GLN A 106 -22.97 -16.52 14.74
CA GLN A 106 -23.11 -17.76 13.96
C GLN A 106 -24.08 -17.71 12.76
N ARG A 107 -25.09 -16.82 12.77
CA ARG A 107 -26.12 -16.72 11.70
C ARG A 107 -25.78 -15.69 10.62
N GLN A 108 -24.68 -14.96 10.76
CA GLN A 108 -24.28 -13.94 9.80
C GLN A 108 -23.07 -14.48 9.02
N ARG A 109 -23.37 -15.16 7.91
CA ARG A 109 -22.39 -15.80 7.03
C ARG A 109 -22.52 -15.22 5.64
N ALA A 110 -21.41 -15.12 4.93
CA ALA A 110 -21.36 -14.72 3.54
C ALA A 110 -20.23 -15.43 2.79
N THR A 111 -20.44 -15.61 1.49
CA THR A 111 -19.42 -16.00 0.53
C THR A 111 -19.24 -14.86 -0.45
N TRP A 112 -18.03 -14.33 -0.52
CA TRP A 112 -17.68 -13.22 -1.39
C TRP A 112 -16.77 -13.66 -2.51
N ARG A 113 -16.84 -12.94 -3.64
CA ARG A 113 -16.04 -13.17 -4.83
C ARG A 113 -15.49 -11.84 -5.34
N SER A 114 -14.23 -11.85 -5.77
CA SER A 114 -13.58 -10.75 -6.49
C SER A 114 -12.76 -11.31 -7.64
N VAL A 115 -12.61 -10.55 -8.72
CA VAL A 115 -11.80 -10.92 -9.87
C VAL A 115 -10.83 -9.80 -10.26
N GLY A 116 -9.55 -10.15 -10.30
CA GLY A 116 -8.49 -9.35 -10.91
C GLY A 116 -8.09 -9.95 -12.27
N LEU A 117 -7.73 -9.10 -13.23
CA LEU A 117 -7.32 -9.49 -14.57
C LEU A 117 -5.88 -9.03 -14.82
N THR A 118 -4.99 -9.93 -15.25
CA THR A 118 -3.63 -9.55 -15.62
C THR A 118 -3.63 -8.77 -16.94
N HIS A 119 -2.50 -8.17 -17.32
CA HIS A 119 -2.40 -7.48 -18.61
C HIS A 119 -2.77 -8.41 -19.78
N ALA A 120 -2.22 -9.63 -19.81
CA ALA A 120 -2.54 -10.64 -20.82
C ALA A 120 -4.02 -11.06 -20.80
N GLY A 121 -4.63 -11.11 -19.61
CA GLY A 121 -6.07 -11.37 -19.48
C GLY A 121 -6.93 -10.25 -20.06
N LEU A 122 -6.56 -8.98 -19.81
CA LEU A 122 -7.22 -7.82 -20.41
C LEU A 122 -7.04 -7.80 -21.92
N GLU A 123 -5.83 -8.07 -22.43
CA GLU A 123 -5.58 -8.14 -23.87
C GLU A 123 -6.47 -9.17 -24.55
N THR A 124 -6.65 -10.33 -23.93
CA THR A 124 -7.53 -11.40 -24.43
C THR A 124 -8.99 -10.95 -24.43
N LEU A 125 -9.47 -10.32 -23.36
CA LEU A 125 -10.86 -9.88 -23.24
C LEU A 125 -11.19 -8.69 -24.14
N ILE A 126 -10.24 -7.79 -24.37
CA ILE A 126 -10.41 -6.61 -25.23
C ILE A 126 -10.22 -7.00 -26.71
N GLY A 127 -9.30 -7.92 -27.00
CA GLY A 127 -8.86 -8.23 -28.37
C GLY A 127 -7.75 -7.29 -28.87
N GLY A 128 -6.98 -6.71 -27.96
CA GLY A 128 -5.91 -5.75 -28.22
C GLY A 128 -5.38 -5.13 -26.92
N VAL A 129 -4.39 -4.24 -27.04
CA VAL A 129 -3.79 -3.58 -25.86
C VAL A 129 -4.83 -2.73 -25.10
N PRO A 130 -4.81 -2.74 -23.75
CA PRO A 130 -5.75 -1.97 -22.93
C PRO A 130 -5.58 -0.45 -23.06
N TYR A 131 -4.39 0.01 -23.47
CA TYR A 131 -4.04 1.40 -23.71
C TYR A 131 -2.91 1.49 -24.75
N ALA A 132 -2.88 2.56 -25.55
CA ALA A 132 -1.90 2.71 -26.63
C ALA A 132 -0.54 3.26 -26.16
N ASP A 133 -0.56 4.20 -25.20
CA ASP A 133 0.65 4.84 -24.69
C ASP A 133 1.16 4.18 -23.41
N VAL A 134 2.45 3.84 -23.37
CA VAL A 134 3.11 3.18 -22.25
C VAL A 134 4.44 3.88 -21.92
N PRO A 135 4.42 5.02 -21.22
CA PRO A 135 5.64 5.73 -20.86
C PRO A 135 6.49 4.93 -19.87
N ARG A 136 7.81 4.97 -20.03
CA ARG A 136 8.75 4.32 -19.09
C ARG A 136 8.58 4.88 -17.66
N GLY A 137 8.74 4.00 -16.67
CA GLY A 137 8.66 4.33 -15.25
C GLY A 137 7.24 4.45 -14.70
N THR A 138 6.21 4.10 -15.47
CA THR A 138 4.80 4.27 -15.08
C THR A 138 4.14 2.96 -14.68
N THR A 139 2.99 3.05 -13.98
CA THR A 139 2.15 1.89 -13.68
C THR A 139 1.71 1.12 -14.93
N ARG A 140 1.57 1.79 -16.09
CA ARG A 140 1.24 1.12 -17.37
C ARG A 140 2.36 0.20 -17.82
N GLU A 141 3.61 0.66 -17.72
CA GLU A 141 4.79 -0.14 -18.06
C GLU A 141 4.94 -1.32 -17.08
N ALA A 142 4.84 -1.05 -15.78
CA ALA A 142 4.95 -2.10 -14.77
C ALA A 142 3.88 -3.18 -14.95
N PHE A 143 2.63 -2.78 -15.23
CA PHE A 143 1.54 -3.71 -15.47
C PHE A 143 1.70 -4.51 -16.76
N LEU A 144 2.16 -3.87 -17.85
CA LEU A 144 2.49 -4.54 -19.12
C LEU A 144 3.62 -5.55 -18.96
N GLN A 145 4.71 -5.17 -18.27
CA GLN A 145 5.88 -6.03 -18.10
C GLN A 145 5.59 -7.23 -17.19
N GLY A 146 4.71 -7.05 -16.20
CA GLY A 146 4.45 -8.06 -15.18
C GLY A 146 5.63 -8.24 -14.21
N PRO A 147 5.41 -8.85 -13.04
CA PRO A 147 6.37 -8.85 -11.95
C PRO A 147 7.64 -9.67 -12.22
N ALA A 148 7.60 -10.69 -13.09
CA ALA A 148 8.78 -11.51 -13.40
C ALA A 148 9.90 -10.68 -14.04
N ARG A 149 9.57 -9.79 -14.98
CA ARG A 149 10.53 -8.85 -15.57
C ARG A 149 10.98 -7.76 -14.60
N ARG A 150 10.19 -7.53 -13.55
CA ARG A 150 10.45 -6.56 -12.47
C ARG A 150 11.22 -7.18 -11.30
N ALA A 151 11.43 -8.50 -11.28
CA ALA A 151 11.87 -9.27 -10.12
C ALA A 151 13.14 -8.71 -9.44
N ALA A 152 14.16 -8.36 -10.23
CA ALA A 152 15.39 -7.78 -9.70
C ALA A 152 15.16 -6.47 -8.91
N LEU A 153 14.18 -5.66 -9.33
CA LEU A 153 13.82 -4.41 -8.63
C LEU A 153 12.99 -4.66 -7.38
N LEU A 154 12.32 -5.82 -7.30
CA LEU A 154 11.54 -6.25 -6.15
C LEU A 154 12.38 -7.01 -5.12
N GLY A 155 13.67 -7.25 -5.38
CA GLY A 155 14.53 -8.09 -4.53
C GLY A 155 14.37 -9.59 -4.77
N ASP A 156 13.58 -9.99 -5.77
CA ASP A 156 13.30 -11.39 -6.11
C ASP A 156 14.47 -11.98 -6.89
N THR A 157 15.50 -12.39 -6.15
CA THR A 157 16.74 -12.96 -6.65
C THR A 157 17.09 -14.25 -5.89
N GLY A 158 18.05 -15.03 -6.41
CA GLY A 158 18.42 -16.32 -5.81
C GLY A 158 17.21 -17.24 -5.70
N GLU A 159 16.97 -17.82 -4.53
CA GLU A 159 15.82 -18.71 -4.25
C GLU A 159 14.44 -18.05 -4.46
N SER A 160 14.35 -16.72 -4.46
CA SER A 160 13.13 -15.97 -4.75
C SER A 160 13.00 -15.56 -6.22
N ALA A 161 13.95 -15.92 -7.09
CA ALA A 161 13.92 -15.54 -8.50
C ALA A 161 12.75 -16.21 -9.27
N PRO A 162 12.28 -15.61 -10.38
CA PRO A 162 11.15 -16.12 -11.17
C PRO A 162 11.26 -17.57 -11.62
N GLU A 163 12.49 -18.03 -11.86
CA GLU A 163 12.82 -19.42 -12.22
C GLU A 163 12.45 -20.46 -11.14
N HIS A 164 12.19 -20.02 -9.90
CA HIS A 164 11.71 -20.87 -8.80
C HIS A 164 10.23 -20.64 -8.45
N TRP A 165 9.53 -19.77 -9.17
CA TRP A 165 8.12 -19.48 -8.88
C TRP A 165 7.21 -20.62 -9.33
N LEU A 166 6.08 -20.78 -8.64
CA LEU A 166 5.01 -21.73 -8.96
C LEU A 166 4.03 -21.16 -10.01
N PHE A 167 3.96 -19.84 -10.12
CA PHE A 167 3.14 -19.12 -11.09
C PHE A 167 3.72 -17.71 -11.34
N GLY A 168 3.35 -17.12 -12.49
CA GLY A 168 3.64 -15.71 -12.80
C GLY A 168 4.99 -15.44 -13.45
N ALA A 169 5.79 -16.48 -13.72
CA ALA A 169 7.00 -16.36 -14.53
C ALA A 169 6.68 -16.38 -16.05
N ASP A 170 7.52 -15.72 -16.85
CA ASP A 170 7.31 -15.54 -18.30
C ASP A 170 7.35 -16.85 -19.10
N ASP A 171 8.02 -17.89 -18.58
CA ASP A 171 8.16 -19.21 -19.20
C ASP A 171 7.05 -20.21 -18.79
N GLN A 172 6.10 -19.76 -17.97
CA GLN A 172 4.98 -20.57 -17.49
C GLN A 172 3.70 -20.32 -18.29
N SER A 173 2.67 -21.13 -18.03
CA SER A 173 1.33 -20.84 -18.56
C SER A 173 0.85 -19.48 -18.02
N PRO A 174 0.39 -18.58 -18.90
CA PRO A 174 0.00 -17.25 -18.47
C PRO A 174 -1.23 -17.33 -17.55
N VAL A 175 -1.18 -16.59 -16.45
CA VAL A 175 -2.37 -16.35 -15.64
C VAL A 175 -3.11 -15.16 -16.25
N HIS A 176 -4.37 -15.35 -16.63
CA HIS A 176 -5.23 -14.31 -17.19
C HIS A 176 -6.16 -13.68 -16.14
N ALA A 177 -6.63 -14.48 -15.17
CA ALA A 177 -7.50 -14.01 -14.10
C ALA A 177 -7.10 -14.57 -12.73
N VAL A 178 -7.29 -13.75 -11.69
CA VAL A 178 -7.20 -14.11 -10.28
C VAL A 178 -8.61 -14.04 -9.70
N LEU A 179 -9.23 -15.19 -9.45
CA LEU A 179 -10.54 -15.26 -8.80
C LEU A 179 -10.36 -15.56 -7.31
N THR A 180 -10.68 -14.58 -6.47
CA THR A 180 -10.63 -14.71 -5.01
C THR A 180 -12.01 -15.06 -4.48
N LEU A 181 -12.13 -16.20 -3.81
CA LEU A 181 -13.31 -16.59 -3.04
C LEU A 181 -13.01 -16.51 -1.55
N ALA A 182 -13.95 -16.00 -0.77
CA ALA A 182 -13.78 -15.91 0.68
C ALA A 182 -15.11 -16.21 1.40
N ALA A 183 -15.08 -17.03 2.45
CA ALA A 183 -16.29 -17.38 3.20
C ALA A 183 -16.05 -17.52 4.70
N ASP A 184 -17.11 -17.29 5.49
CA ASP A 184 -17.10 -17.53 6.94
C ASP A 184 -17.12 -19.02 7.28
N ASP A 185 -17.61 -19.87 6.36
CA ASP A 185 -17.80 -21.30 6.55
C ASP A 185 -17.08 -22.10 5.46
N PRO A 186 -16.34 -23.16 5.81
CA PRO A 186 -15.55 -23.93 4.86
C PRO A 186 -16.40 -24.77 3.91
N GLU A 187 -17.61 -25.20 4.31
CA GLU A 187 -18.53 -25.92 3.42
C GLU A 187 -19.12 -24.98 2.37
N ASP A 188 -19.48 -23.76 2.77
CA ASP A 188 -19.94 -22.71 1.86
C ASP A 188 -18.86 -22.38 0.82
N LEU A 189 -17.60 -22.24 1.25
CA LEU A 189 -16.46 -22.06 0.35
C LEU A 189 -16.29 -23.26 -0.59
N GLY A 190 -16.37 -24.49 -0.08
CA GLY A 190 -16.24 -25.70 -0.89
C GLY A 190 -17.30 -25.80 -1.99
N ARG A 191 -18.55 -25.44 -1.69
CA ARG A 191 -19.63 -25.40 -2.70
C ARG A 191 -19.39 -24.33 -3.75
N ALA A 192 -18.99 -23.12 -3.34
CA ALA A 192 -18.66 -22.04 -4.27
C ALA A 192 -17.49 -22.40 -5.17
N LEU A 193 -16.44 -23.02 -4.64
CA LEU A 193 -15.31 -23.50 -5.43
C LEU A 193 -15.69 -24.57 -6.44
N ALA A 194 -16.55 -25.52 -6.07
CA ALA A 194 -17.04 -26.53 -6.99
C ALA A 194 -17.85 -25.91 -8.15
N GLU A 195 -18.65 -24.88 -7.86
CA GLU A 195 -19.38 -24.10 -8.86
C GLU A 195 -18.43 -23.37 -9.81
N GLU A 196 -17.48 -22.59 -9.29
CA GLU A 196 -16.55 -21.81 -10.14
C GLU A 196 -15.62 -22.69 -10.97
N ARG A 197 -15.15 -23.82 -10.43
CA ARG A 197 -14.33 -24.78 -11.20
C ARG A 197 -15.12 -25.39 -12.36
N ARG A 198 -16.38 -25.78 -12.12
CA ARG A 198 -17.26 -26.32 -13.17
C ARG A 198 -17.52 -25.26 -14.26
N GLU A 199 -17.85 -24.03 -13.87
CA GLU A 199 -18.10 -22.96 -14.84
C GLU A 199 -16.85 -22.60 -15.65
N ALA A 200 -15.66 -22.59 -15.02
CA ALA A 200 -14.39 -22.41 -15.72
C ALA A 200 -14.14 -23.54 -16.73
N GLU A 201 -14.34 -24.80 -16.33
CA GLU A 201 -14.19 -25.97 -17.21
C GLU A 201 -15.18 -25.94 -18.39
N GLU A 202 -16.46 -25.65 -18.13
CA GLU A 202 -17.51 -25.52 -19.16
C GLU A 202 -17.21 -24.41 -20.17
N ALA A 203 -16.57 -23.33 -19.71
CA ALA A 203 -16.08 -22.24 -20.56
C ALA A 203 -14.70 -22.52 -21.18
N GLY A 204 -14.10 -23.69 -20.97
CA GLY A 204 -12.80 -24.06 -21.54
C GLY A 204 -11.62 -23.27 -20.99
N LEU A 205 -11.71 -22.74 -19.77
CA LEU A 205 -10.61 -22.13 -19.04
C LEU A 205 -9.76 -23.22 -18.38
N SER A 206 -8.46 -22.97 -18.26
CA SER A 206 -7.53 -23.84 -17.54
C SER A 206 -7.24 -23.30 -16.15
N LEU A 207 -7.20 -24.15 -15.13
CA LEU A 207 -6.69 -23.81 -13.80
C LEU A 207 -5.16 -23.91 -13.81
N VAL A 208 -4.48 -22.77 -13.74
CA VAL A 208 -3.00 -22.69 -13.73
C VAL A 208 -2.46 -23.05 -12.35
N PHE A 209 -3.06 -22.48 -11.30
CA PHE A 209 -2.67 -22.70 -9.93
C PHE A 209 -3.85 -22.46 -9.00
N GLU A 210 -3.84 -23.14 -7.86
CA GLU A 210 -4.87 -23.00 -6.84
C GLU A 210 -4.20 -22.80 -5.48
N GLN A 211 -4.62 -21.76 -4.77
CA GLN A 211 -4.04 -21.36 -3.49
C GLN A 211 -5.11 -21.36 -2.38
N PRO A 212 -5.16 -22.44 -1.56
CA PRO A 212 -5.95 -22.42 -0.33
C PRO A 212 -5.25 -21.54 0.70
N ALA A 213 -6.01 -20.69 1.38
CA ALA A 213 -5.52 -19.82 2.44
C ALA A 213 -6.59 -19.60 3.51
N GLY A 214 -6.20 -19.11 4.67
CA GLY A 214 -7.16 -18.78 5.71
C GLY A 214 -6.51 -18.34 7.00
N THR A 215 -7.35 -17.89 7.92
CA THR A 215 -6.93 -17.59 9.29
C THR A 215 -6.36 -18.85 9.94
N LEU A 216 -5.19 -18.74 10.57
CA LEU A 216 -4.59 -19.85 11.29
C LEU A 216 -5.46 -20.29 12.48
N ALA A 217 -5.48 -21.59 12.76
CA ALA A 217 -6.26 -22.15 13.85
C ALA A 217 -5.57 -22.01 15.23
N GLY A 218 -6.36 -22.11 16.30
CA GLY A 218 -5.89 -22.17 17.68
C GLY A 218 -5.18 -20.88 18.13
N SER A 219 -4.03 -21.02 18.80
CA SER A 219 -3.30 -19.89 19.39
C SER A 219 -2.69 -18.90 18.39
N LEU A 220 -2.73 -19.21 17.09
CA LEU A 220 -2.25 -18.34 16.01
C LEU A 220 -3.39 -17.62 15.28
N ARG A 221 -4.64 -17.73 15.74
CA ARG A 221 -5.75 -16.97 15.15
C ARG A 221 -5.43 -15.48 15.14
N GLY A 222 -5.62 -14.82 13.99
CA GLY A 222 -5.30 -13.41 13.78
C GLY A 222 -3.80 -13.08 13.68
N ARG A 223 -2.93 -14.09 13.58
CA ARG A 223 -1.47 -13.94 13.45
C ARG A 223 -0.95 -14.59 12.17
N GLU A 224 0.20 -14.14 11.71
CA GLU A 224 0.98 -14.83 10.66
C GLU A 224 1.90 -15.92 11.26
N HIS A 225 2.65 -16.64 10.42
CA HIS A 225 3.36 -17.86 10.86
C HIS A 225 4.56 -17.61 11.78
N PHE A 226 5.20 -16.44 11.74
CA PHE A 226 6.18 -16.06 12.76
C PHE A 226 5.52 -15.75 14.12
N GLY A 227 4.20 -15.61 14.17
CA GLY A 227 3.39 -15.48 15.37
C GLY A 227 2.97 -14.04 15.70
N PHE A 228 3.15 -13.09 14.78
CA PHE A 228 2.79 -11.68 14.95
C PHE A 228 1.38 -11.39 14.45
N LYS A 229 0.65 -10.55 15.19
CA LYS A 229 -0.67 -10.06 14.76
C LYS A 229 -0.53 -9.24 13.47
N ASP A 230 -1.25 -9.64 12.43
CA ASP A 230 -1.28 -8.94 11.14
C ASP A 230 -2.62 -8.20 10.95
N GLY A 231 -2.71 -7.34 9.94
CA GLY A 231 -3.91 -6.57 9.59
C GLY A 231 -4.22 -5.39 10.52
N VAL A 232 -3.31 -5.06 11.45
CA VAL A 232 -3.49 -3.97 12.43
C VAL A 232 -3.55 -2.59 11.77
N SER A 233 -2.53 -2.26 10.96
CA SER A 233 -2.39 -0.94 10.34
C SER A 233 -2.80 -1.00 8.88
N GLN A 234 -3.94 -0.37 8.57
CA GLN A 234 -4.47 -0.11 7.24
C GLN A 234 -4.72 1.40 7.12
N PRO A 235 -4.57 2.03 5.95
CA PRO A 235 -4.99 3.42 5.78
C PRO A 235 -6.52 3.51 5.85
N GLY A 236 -7.02 4.60 6.43
CA GLY A 236 -8.39 5.03 6.19
C GLY A 236 -8.49 5.66 4.80
N VAL A 237 -9.66 5.64 4.19
CA VAL A 237 -9.86 6.16 2.82
C VAL A 237 -10.87 7.30 2.81
N ARG A 238 -10.49 8.44 2.23
CA ARG A 238 -11.36 9.61 2.08
C ARG A 238 -12.62 9.22 1.31
N ASP A 239 -13.77 9.76 1.73
CA ASP A 239 -15.10 9.46 1.18
C ASP A 239 -15.58 8.01 1.36
N PHE A 240 -14.81 7.17 2.06
CA PHE A 240 -15.22 5.83 2.51
C PHE A 240 -15.27 5.77 4.04
N ASP A 241 -14.19 6.12 4.73
CA ASP A 241 -14.09 6.17 6.19
C ASP A 241 -14.56 7.50 6.76
N GLU A 242 -15.25 7.43 7.90
CA GLU A 242 -15.73 8.61 8.60
C GLU A 242 -14.54 9.30 9.28
N PRO A 243 -14.31 10.61 9.02
CA PRO A 243 -13.26 11.37 9.70
C PRO A 243 -13.61 11.61 11.16
N ASP A 244 -12.59 11.65 12.02
CA ASP A 244 -12.75 12.05 13.40
C ASP A 244 -13.08 13.56 13.49
N PRO A 245 -14.10 13.98 14.26
CA PRO A 245 -14.45 15.39 14.43
C PRO A 245 -13.32 16.24 15.01
N ASP A 246 -12.46 15.65 15.85
CA ASP A 246 -11.37 16.38 16.51
C ASP A 246 -10.09 16.40 15.66
N ASP A 247 -9.91 15.40 14.78
CA ASP A 247 -8.83 15.32 13.80
C ASP A 247 -9.32 14.72 12.46
N PRO A 248 -9.74 15.56 11.49
CA PRO A 248 -10.31 15.09 10.22
C PRO A 248 -9.36 14.29 9.33
N ASP A 249 -8.05 14.34 9.60
CA ASP A 249 -7.05 13.53 8.90
C ASP A 249 -6.97 12.10 9.45
N GLN A 250 -7.69 11.80 10.55
CA GLN A 250 -7.78 10.47 11.15
C GLN A 250 -9.18 9.88 11.04
N GLN A 251 -9.26 8.56 11.04
CA GLN A 251 -10.51 7.82 11.05
C GLN A 251 -11.16 7.86 12.44
N LEU A 252 -12.45 8.17 12.47
CA LEU A 252 -13.28 8.19 13.67
C LEU A 252 -13.14 6.89 14.47
N GLY A 253 -12.78 7.02 15.75
CA GLY A 253 -12.65 5.89 16.67
C GLY A 253 -11.50 4.94 16.35
N ARG A 254 -10.56 5.35 15.49
CA ARG A 254 -9.33 4.61 15.18
C ARG A 254 -8.09 5.53 15.20
N PRO A 255 -7.65 5.98 16.39
CA PRO A 255 -6.44 6.79 16.53
C PRO A 255 -5.22 6.20 15.81
N GLY A 256 -4.43 7.07 15.17
CA GLY A 256 -3.28 6.71 14.32
C GLY A 256 -3.63 6.14 12.95
N THR A 257 -4.91 6.08 12.59
CA THR A 257 -5.38 5.61 11.28
C THR A 257 -5.65 6.79 10.38
N ARG A 258 -4.61 7.22 9.66
CA ARG A 258 -4.66 8.34 8.71
C ARG A 258 -5.61 8.07 7.54
N ILE A 259 -6.45 9.05 7.20
CA ILE A 259 -7.32 9.07 6.03
C ILE A 259 -6.55 9.60 4.81
N VAL A 260 -6.45 8.76 3.80
CA VAL A 260 -5.70 9.00 2.55
C VAL A 260 -6.67 9.26 1.40
N ALA A 261 -6.25 10.02 0.39
CA ALA A 261 -7.05 10.28 -0.80
C ALA A 261 -7.46 8.97 -1.51
N ALA A 262 -8.71 8.87 -1.97
CA ALA A 262 -9.22 7.66 -2.63
C ALA A 262 -8.45 7.30 -3.91
N GLY A 263 -7.89 8.29 -4.62
CA GLY A 263 -7.06 8.09 -5.81
C GLY A 263 -5.76 7.31 -5.57
N GLU A 264 -5.33 7.19 -4.30
CA GLU A 264 -4.21 6.32 -3.96
C GLU A 264 -4.60 4.82 -4.04
N PHE A 265 -5.89 4.49 -4.08
CA PHE A 265 -6.36 3.10 -4.14
C PHE A 265 -7.25 2.83 -5.35
N LEU A 266 -7.89 3.85 -5.92
CA LEU A 266 -8.83 3.75 -7.02
C LEU A 266 -8.39 4.60 -8.21
N VAL A 267 -8.40 4.00 -9.40
CA VAL A 267 -8.14 4.70 -10.66
C VAL A 267 -9.27 5.71 -10.95
N GLY A 268 -8.90 6.89 -11.47
CA GLY A 268 -9.85 7.96 -11.83
C GLY A 268 -10.30 8.84 -10.66
N HIS A 269 -9.77 8.65 -9.45
CA HIS A 269 -10.06 9.50 -8.27
C HIS A 269 -8.92 10.48 -7.97
N PRO A 270 -9.19 11.60 -7.28
CA PRO A 270 -8.14 12.54 -6.89
C PRO A 270 -7.05 11.89 -6.04
N LYS A 271 -5.79 12.10 -6.44
CA LYS A 271 -4.58 11.68 -5.73
C LYS A 271 -4.05 12.79 -4.83
N ASP A 272 -3.20 12.43 -3.88
CA ASP A 272 -2.62 13.38 -2.95
C ASP A 272 -1.33 14.02 -3.51
N HIS A 273 -1.47 15.23 -4.07
CA HIS A 273 -0.36 15.99 -4.66
C HIS A 273 0.47 15.18 -5.68
N ARG A 274 -0.18 14.34 -6.50
CA ARG A 274 0.44 13.60 -7.60
C ARG A 274 -0.25 13.93 -8.91
N LEU A 275 0.45 13.72 -10.02
CA LEU A 275 -0.13 13.83 -11.34
C LEU A 275 -1.32 12.87 -11.51
N PRO A 276 -2.33 13.24 -12.32
CA PRO A 276 -3.34 12.29 -12.79
C PRO A 276 -2.69 11.08 -13.45
N ASP A 277 -3.34 9.92 -13.39
CA ASP A 277 -2.83 8.71 -14.05
C ASP A 277 -3.07 8.72 -15.57
N TRP A 278 -4.05 9.52 -16.05
CA TRP A 278 -4.55 9.56 -17.42
C TRP A 278 -4.93 8.19 -17.99
N LEU A 279 -5.29 7.24 -17.11
CA LEU A 279 -5.73 5.92 -17.54
C LEU A 279 -7.07 6.02 -18.28
N PRO A 280 -7.36 5.07 -19.20
CA PRO A 280 -8.64 5.07 -19.90
C PRO A 280 -9.83 5.11 -18.95
N GLU A 281 -10.90 5.84 -19.32
CA GLU A 281 -12.04 6.07 -18.42
C GLU A 281 -12.73 4.77 -17.99
N TRP A 282 -12.70 3.72 -18.82
CA TRP A 282 -13.26 2.42 -18.46
C TRP A 282 -12.55 1.78 -17.24
N MET A 283 -11.33 2.21 -16.89
CA MET A 283 -10.58 1.75 -15.71
C MET A 283 -11.00 2.48 -14.42
N ARG A 284 -11.84 3.52 -14.49
CA ARG A 284 -12.35 4.22 -13.30
C ARG A 284 -12.96 3.24 -12.30
N ASP A 285 -12.78 3.54 -11.00
CA ASP A 285 -13.25 2.74 -9.86
C ASP A 285 -12.60 1.36 -9.73
N GLY A 286 -11.66 1.02 -10.62
CA GLY A 286 -10.81 -0.16 -10.48
C GLY A 286 -9.55 0.11 -9.65
N SER A 287 -8.82 -0.96 -9.35
CA SER A 287 -7.58 -0.90 -8.56
C SER A 287 -6.55 -1.90 -9.08
N PHE A 288 -5.28 -1.53 -9.10
CA PHE A 288 -4.22 -2.52 -9.35
C PHE A 288 -4.10 -3.43 -8.14
N GLN A 289 -3.94 -4.72 -8.39
CA GLN A 289 -3.81 -5.78 -7.42
C GLN A 289 -2.42 -6.41 -7.54
N VAL A 290 -1.74 -6.56 -6.41
CA VAL A 290 -0.53 -7.36 -6.30
C VAL A 290 -0.87 -8.62 -5.51
N VAL A 291 -0.49 -9.77 -6.05
CA VAL A 291 -0.57 -11.06 -5.35
C VAL A 291 0.84 -11.61 -5.24
N ARG A 292 1.32 -11.90 -4.04
CA ARG A 292 2.58 -12.62 -3.81
C ARG A 292 2.34 -13.83 -2.94
N ARG A 293 2.90 -14.96 -3.32
CA ARG A 293 2.96 -16.14 -2.45
C ARG A 293 4.31 -16.17 -1.76
N LEU A 294 4.33 -15.83 -0.47
CA LEU A 294 5.52 -15.66 0.34
C LEU A 294 5.66 -16.85 1.30
N ALA A 295 6.53 -17.80 0.98
CA ALA A 295 6.84 -18.91 1.88
C ALA A 295 7.66 -18.42 3.08
N GLN A 296 7.37 -18.93 4.28
CA GLN A 296 7.99 -18.49 5.53
C GLN A 296 8.73 -19.65 6.21
N ASP A 297 10.04 -19.48 6.40
CA ASP A 297 10.87 -20.37 7.21
C ASP A 297 10.81 -19.97 8.69
N VAL A 298 9.75 -20.43 9.36
CA VAL A 298 9.49 -20.19 10.78
C VAL A 298 10.63 -20.65 11.70
N PRO A 299 11.12 -21.90 11.61
CA PRO A 299 12.22 -22.32 12.48
C PRO A 299 13.51 -21.55 12.20
N GLY A 300 13.83 -21.26 10.93
CA GLY A 300 15.00 -20.47 10.57
C GLY A 300 14.96 -19.05 11.14
N TRP A 301 13.82 -18.37 11.04
CA TRP A 301 13.61 -17.04 11.63
C TRP A 301 13.90 -17.03 13.13
N TRP A 302 13.27 -17.94 13.89
CA TRP A 302 13.44 -17.98 15.33
C TRP A 302 14.85 -18.40 15.77
N ALA A 303 15.52 -19.27 15.00
CA ALA A 303 16.91 -19.62 15.23
C ALA A 303 17.83 -18.41 15.05
N GLN A 304 17.68 -17.64 13.96
CA GLN A 304 18.46 -16.42 13.76
C GLN A 304 18.24 -15.40 14.87
N VAL A 305 16.99 -15.20 15.30
CA VAL A 305 16.70 -14.27 16.39
C VAL A 305 17.42 -14.72 17.68
N ALA A 306 17.42 -16.02 17.98
CA ALA A 306 18.14 -16.54 19.16
C ALA A 306 19.66 -16.33 19.05
N ASP A 307 20.25 -16.59 17.88
CA ASP A 307 21.68 -16.37 17.62
C ASP A 307 22.05 -14.88 17.77
N ALA A 308 21.24 -13.98 17.19
CA ALA A 308 21.46 -12.53 17.27
C ALA A 308 21.32 -12.00 18.70
N VAL A 309 20.42 -12.56 19.53
CA VAL A 309 20.37 -12.24 20.97
C VAL A 309 21.68 -12.64 21.67
N GLY A 310 22.28 -13.78 21.32
CA GLY A 310 23.58 -14.18 21.82
C GLY A 310 24.69 -13.17 21.48
N GLU A 311 24.80 -12.81 20.21
CA GLU A 311 25.76 -11.82 19.70
C GLU A 311 25.61 -10.46 20.39
N LEU A 312 24.37 -9.97 20.54
CA LEU A 312 24.09 -8.69 21.19
C LEU A 312 24.42 -8.70 22.68
N ARG A 313 24.24 -9.83 23.38
CA ARG A 313 24.61 -9.96 24.81
C ARG A 313 26.12 -9.97 25.01
N GLU A 314 26.88 -10.63 24.13
CA GLU A 314 28.34 -10.62 24.20
C GLU A 314 28.92 -9.20 24.04
N ARG A 315 28.18 -8.32 23.35
CA ARG A 315 28.53 -6.91 23.15
C ARG A 315 27.92 -5.94 24.16
N ASP A 316 27.21 -6.44 25.18
CA ASP A 316 26.45 -5.62 26.14
C ASP A 316 25.47 -4.62 25.47
N ALA A 317 24.92 -4.99 24.30
CA ALA A 317 24.12 -4.09 23.48
C ALA A 317 22.63 -4.05 23.85
N ILE A 318 22.15 -5.04 24.61
CA ILE A 318 20.73 -5.23 24.96
C ILE A 318 20.55 -5.53 26.45
N PRO A 319 19.34 -5.30 27.03
CA PRO A 319 19.06 -5.63 28.43
C PRO A 319 19.35 -7.09 28.78
N SER A 320 19.73 -7.36 30.04
CA SER A 320 20.01 -8.72 30.54
C SER A 320 18.80 -9.67 30.42
N GLU A 321 17.60 -9.12 30.56
CA GLU A 321 16.30 -9.77 30.49
C GLU A 321 15.78 -9.91 29.05
N ALA A 322 16.41 -9.26 28.08
CA ALA A 322 16.01 -9.34 26.68
C ALA A 322 16.27 -10.74 26.13
N GLY A 323 15.25 -11.37 25.56
CA GLY A 323 15.32 -12.66 24.89
C GLY A 323 14.83 -12.57 23.45
N SER A 324 14.59 -13.73 22.82
CA SER A 324 14.17 -13.80 21.41
C SER A 324 12.88 -13.03 21.14
N GLU A 325 11.91 -13.07 22.05
CA GLU A 325 10.66 -12.28 21.92
C GLU A 325 10.92 -10.78 21.83
N TRP A 326 11.85 -10.27 22.66
CA TRP A 326 12.19 -8.84 22.72
C TRP A 326 12.88 -8.36 21.43
N LEU A 327 13.78 -9.19 20.88
CA LEU A 327 14.47 -8.86 19.63
C LEU A 327 13.54 -9.02 18.42
N ALA A 328 12.78 -10.13 18.34
CA ALA A 328 11.83 -10.34 17.25
C ALA A 328 10.78 -9.21 17.20
N ALA A 329 10.31 -8.76 18.36
CA ALA A 329 9.40 -7.61 18.43
C ALA A 329 10.01 -6.34 17.82
N ARG A 330 11.30 -6.09 18.06
CA ARG A 330 12.04 -4.95 17.48
C ARG A 330 12.30 -5.10 16.00
N LEU A 331 12.70 -6.28 15.52
CA LEU A 331 12.86 -6.50 14.08
C LEU A 331 11.54 -6.38 13.32
N MET A 332 10.41 -6.73 13.95
CA MET A 332 9.08 -6.52 13.38
C MET A 332 8.62 -5.07 13.53
N GLY A 333 8.84 -4.43 14.69
CA GLY A 333 8.33 -3.12 15.08
C GLY A 333 7.14 -3.15 16.05
N ARG A 334 6.67 -4.35 16.44
CA ARG A 334 5.58 -4.58 17.40
C ARG A 334 5.80 -5.89 18.15
N TRP A 335 5.25 -5.99 19.35
CA TRP A 335 5.10 -7.30 19.99
C TRP A 335 4.18 -8.22 19.20
N ARG A 336 4.29 -9.53 19.44
CA ARG A 336 3.46 -10.54 18.77
C ARG A 336 1.96 -10.35 19.04
N SER A 337 1.58 -9.77 20.18
CA SER A 337 0.19 -9.37 20.47
C SER A 337 -0.34 -8.26 19.55
N GLY A 338 0.55 -7.53 18.88
CA GLY A 338 0.25 -6.31 18.13
C GLY A 338 0.51 -5.03 18.93
N ALA A 339 0.90 -5.12 20.21
CA ALA A 339 1.20 -3.94 21.02
C ALA A 339 2.40 -3.15 20.44
N PRO A 340 2.29 -1.81 20.30
CA PRO A 340 3.36 -0.98 19.75
C PRO A 340 4.50 -0.78 20.75
N LEU A 341 5.73 -0.96 20.26
CA LEU A 341 6.95 -0.80 21.06
C LEU A 341 7.12 0.62 21.64
N THR A 342 6.62 1.64 20.95
CA THR A 342 6.68 3.04 21.41
C THR A 342 5.89 3.29 22.70
N LYS A 343 4.85 2.49 22.96
CA LYS A 343 4.05 2.57 24.20
C LYS A 343 4.47 1.52 25.23
N TYR A 344 4.98 0.38 24.76
CA TYR A 344 5.38 -0.75 25.58
C TYR A 344 6.79 -1.21 25.22
N PRO A 345 7.85 -0.47 25.58
CA PRO A 345 9.20 -0.74 25.10
C PRO A 345 9.83 -1.99 25.74
N ASP A 346 9.47 -2.31 26.98
CA ASP A 346 10.18 -3.32 27.77
C ASP A 346 9.50 -4.69 27.76
N ALA A 347 8.16 -4.74 27.68
CA ALA A 347 7.40 -5.98 27.72
C ALA A 347 6.05 -5.89 26.99
N ASP A 348 5.55 -7.02 26.51
CA ASP A 348 4.22 -7.15 25.92
C ASP A 348 3.13 -7.00 27.01
N PRO A 349 2.20 -6.03 26.90
CA PRO A 349 1.15 -5.81 27.91
C PRO A 349 0.00 -6.83 27.85
N HIS A 350 -0.11 -7.63 26.78
CA HIS A 350 -1.29 -8.45 26.52
C HIS A 350 -0.97 -9.95 26.51
N PRO A 351 -1.51 -10.73 27.47
CA PRO A 351 -1.47 -12.18 27.38
C PRO A 351 -2.52 -12.74 26.40
N ASP A 352 -3.54 -11.95 26.02
CA ASP A 352 -4.63 -12.38 25.13
C ASP A 352 -4.42 -11.90 23.67
N PRO A 353 -4.31 -12.82 22.68
CA PRO A 353 -4.19 -12.49 21.26
C PRO A 353 -5.37 -11.69 20.67
N GLU A 354 -6.55 -11.74 21.29
CA GLU A 354 -7.76 -11.07 20.79
C GLU A 354 -7.84 -9.59 21.19
N THR A 355 -6.89 -9.07 21.99
CA THR A 355 -6.88 -7.65 22.37
C THR A 355 -6.76 -6.76 21.14
N ASP A 356 -7.62 -5.75 21.01
CA ASP A 356 -7.57 -4.80 19.89
C ASP A 356 -6.18 -4.15 19.83
N ALA A 357 -5.58 -4.17 18.65
CA ALA A 357 -4.22 -3.68 18.48
C ALA A 357 -4.20 -2.15 18.39
N ASP A 358 -3.41 -1.53 19.25
CA ASP A 358 -3.21 -0.09 19.30
C ASP A 358 -2.39 0.39 18.09
N ASN A 359 -3.02 1.17 17.20
CA ASN A 359 -2.37 1.70 16.00
C ASN A 359 -1.95 3.17 16.13
N ASP A 360 -2.13 3.78 17.29
CA ASP A 360 -1.77 5.16 17.58
C ASP A 360 -0.26 5.27 17.84
N VAL A 361 0.47 5.31 16.72
CA VAL A 361 1.92 5.34 16.62
C VAL A 361 2.30 6.35 15.55
N THR A 362 3.25 7.23 15.81
CA THR A 362 3.71 8.24 14.85
C THR A 362 5.19 8.08 14.50
N TYR A 363 5.99 7.53 15.42
CA TYR A 363 7.46 7.53 15.40
C TYR A 363 8.10 8.93 15.42
N GLY A 364 7.32 10.00 15.58
CA GLY A 364 7.82 11.38 15.58
C GLY A 364 8.83 11.65 16.70
N ASP A 365 8.67 10.99 17.85
CA ASP A 365 9.60 11.09 18.99
C ASP A 365 10.78 10.10 18.92
N ASP A 366 10.91 9.34 17.82
CA ASP A 366 11.92 8.29 17.67
C ASP A 366 12.65 8.38 16.32
N LEU A 367 12.98 9.58 15.83
CA LEU A 367 13.55 9.82 14.49
C LEU A 367 14.83 9.00 14.18
N LEU A 368 15.61 8.68 15.21
CA LEU A 368 16.85 7.92 15.11
C LEU A 368 16.65 6.40 15.26
N GLY A 369 15.42 5.94 15.54
CA GLY A 369 15.09 4.53 15.67
C GLY A 369 15.73 3.83 16.85
N ARG A 370 15.74 4.48 18.02
CA ARG A 370 16.26 3.92 19.27
C ARG A 370 15.26 2.98 19.93
N ALA A 371 13.97 3.33 19.89
CA ALA A 371 12.91 2.48 20.43
C ALA A 371 12.49 1.42 19.41
N VAL A 372 12.27 1.86 18.16
CA VAL A 372 11.92 1.00 17.04
C VAL A 372 13.02 1.14 15.98
N PRO A 373 13.91 0.13 15.83
CA PRO A 373 15.03 0.17 14.90
C PRO A 373 14.61 0.62 13.50
N LEU A 374 15.48 1.37 12.80
CA LEU A 374 15.18 1.86 11.45
C LEU A 374 15.02 0.72 10.43
N CYS A 375 15.64 -0.45 10.69
CA CYS A 375 15.49 -1.67 9.88
C CYS A 375 14.20 -2.46 10.19
N SER A 376 13.39 -2.04 11.17
CA SER A 376 12.18 -2.76 11.57
C SER A 376 11.16 -2.82 10.43
N HIS A 377 10.52 -3.98 10.24
CA HIS A 377 9.61 -4.20 9.13
C HIS A 377 8.48 -3.17 9.03
N LEU A 378 7.76 -2.94 10.13
CA LEU A 378 6.64 -2.00 10.16
C LEU A 378 7.07 -0.53 9.98
N ARG A 379 8.34 -0.22 10.25
CA ARG A 379 8.89 1.13 10.09
C ARG A 379 9.43 1.35 8.69
N LYS A 380 10.10 0.37 8.10
CA LYS A 380 10.50 0.37 6.69
C LYS A 380 9.30 0.53 5.75
N THR A 381 8.24 -0.24 6.01
CA THR A 381 7.04 -0.25 5.15
C THR A 381 6.07 0.90 5.40
N ASN A 382 6.14 1.56 6.55
CA ASN A 382 5.39 2.78 6.86
C ASN A 382 6.13 3.59 7.94
N PRO A 383 7.03 4.51 7.55
CA PRO A 383 7.87 5.24 8.51
C PRO A 383 7.14 6.37 9.24
N ARG A 384 5.88 6.67 8.85
CA ARG A 384 4.99 7.67 9.46
C ARG A 384 5.68 9.03 9.65
N ASP A 385 5.38 9.73 10.74
CA ASP A 385 5.96 11.03 11.08
C ASP A 385 7.44 10.92 11.48
N GLY A 386 7.92 9.70 11.71
CA GLY A 386 9.31 9.43 12.08
C GLY A 386 10.27 9.28 10.90
N LEU A 387 9.87 9.65 9.68
CA LEU A 387 10.76 9.63 8.52
C LEU A 387 11.59 10.90 8.43
N LEU A 388 12.78 10.89 9.01
CA LEU A 388 13.82 11.84 8.64
C LEU A 388 14.64 11.24 7.49
N ALA A 389 14.53 11.79 6.28
CA ALA A 389 15.13 11.19 5.07
C ALA A 389 16.66 11.15 5.16
N ARG A 390 17.29 12.24 5.58
CA ARG A 390 18.71 12.33 5.96
C ARG A 390 18.87 12.87 7.36
N VAL A 391 19.93 12.46 8.06
CA VAL A 391 20.20 12.92 9.43
C VAL A 391 20.36 14.46 9.55
N THR A 392 20.76 15.11 8.46
CA THR A 392 20.95 16.56 8.36
C THR A 392 19.70 17.34 7.99
N ASP A 393 18.60 16.67 7.62
CA ASP A 393 17.38 17.35 7.22
C ASP A 393 16.79 18.08 8.45
N PRO A 394 16.27 19.31 8.27
CA PRO A 394 15.78 20.10 9.39
C PRO A 394 14.48 19.55 9.98
N GLU A 395 13.66 18.89 9.15
CA GLU A 395 12.33 18.40 9.52
C GLU A 395 12.06 17.03 8.87
N PRO A 396 11.23 16.18 9.50
CA PRO A 396 10.75 14.94 8.89
C PRO A 396 9.97 15.16 7.59
N VAL A 397 9.93 14.12 6.75
CA VAL A 397 9.14 14.10 5.52
C VAL A 397 7.66 14.17 5.88
N ALA A 398 6.95 15.15 5.30
CA ALA A 398 5.52 15.30 5.50
C ALA A 398 4.73 14.04 5.06
N LEU A 399 3.71 13.66 5.82
CA LEU A 399 2.83 12.56 5.41
C LEU A 399 2.09 12.91 4.12
N LYS A 400 1.38 14.04 4.15
CA LYS A 400 0.59 14.55 3.04
C LYS A 400 1.50 14.93 1.88
N GLY A 401 1.15 14.47 0.68
CA GLY A 401 1.87 14.75 -0.55
C GLY A 401 3.24 14.08 -0.66
N ALA A 402 3.66 13.21 0.27
CA ALA A 402 4.86 12.40 0.07
C ALA A 402 4.69 10.93 0.48
N LEU A 403 4.23 10.66 1.71
CA LEU A 403 4.08 9.28 2.23
C LEU A 403 2.70 8.69 2.02
N ASP A 404 1.65 9.52 1.95
CA ASP A 404 0.29 9.09 1.65
C ASP A 404 0.20 8.37 0.29
N GLY A 405 0.96 8.87 -0.70
CA GLY A 405 1.08 8.25 -2.02
C GLY A 405 1.87 6.93 -2.06
N ARG A 406 2.30 6.40 -0.91
CA ARG A 406 3.02 5.12 -0.77
C ARG A 406 2.20 4.04 -0.08
N ARG A 407 0.99 4.38 0.37
CA ARG A 407 0.15 3.49 1.19
C ARG A 407 -0.46 2.37 0.35
N LEU A 408 -0.67 1.21 0.96
CA LEU A 408 -1.27 0.03 0.31
C LEU A 408 -2.48 -0.45 1.12
N MET A 409 -3.51 -0.95 0.44
CA MET A 409 -4.61 -1.69 1.09
C MET A 409 -4.29 -3.18 1.11
N ARG A 410 -3.81 -3.71 2.24
CA ARG A 410 -3.42 -5.13 2.33
C ARG A 410 -4.60 -6.03 2.67
N ARG A 411 -4.71 -7.17 2.00
CA ARG A 411 -5.66 -8.28 2.23
C ARG A 411 -4.93 -9.62 2.34
N GLY A 412 -3.72 -9.58 2.90
CA GLY A 412 -2.91 -10.77 3.09
C GLY A 412 -3.60 -11.82 3.96
N VAL A 413 -3.36 -13.09 3.65
CA VAL A 413 -3.94 -14.23 4.36
C VAL A 413 -2.93 -15.39 4.45
N PRO A 414 -2.76 -16.03 5.62
CA PRO A 414 -1.83 -17.15 5.76
C PRO A 414 -2.24 -18.37 4.91
N PHE A 415 -1.26 -19.19 4.52
CA PHE A 415 -1.48 -20.51 3.95
C PHE A 415 -0.64 -21.57 4.67
N GLY A 416 -1.05 -22.83 4.60
CA GLY A 416 -0.36 -23.95 5.25
C GLY A 416 -0.64 -24.07 6.74
N ALA A 417 -0.34 -25.23 7.31
CA ALA A 417 -0.55 -25.50 8.73
C ALA A 417 0.55 -24.86 9.59
N ARG A 418 0.22 -24.64 10.88
CA ARG A 418 1.19 -24.21 11.89
C ARG A 418 2.37 -25.18 11.93
N PHE A 419 3.59 -24.64 12.01
CA PHE A 419 4.78 -25.45 12.20
C PHE A 419 4.73 -26.30 13.48
N ASP A 420 5.02 -27.59 13.32
CA ASP A 420 5.20 -28.58 14.37
C ASP A 420 6.51 -29.35 14.08
N PRO A 421 7.55 -29.24 14.93
CA PRO A 421 8.82 -29.92 14.70
C PRO A 421 8.71 -31.45 14.71
N THR A 422 7.63 -32.00 15.28
CA THR A 422 7.33 -33.43 15.30
C THR A 422 6.28 -33.84 14.26
N GLY A 423 5.81 -32.86 13.48
CA GLY A 423 4.80 -33.02 12.46
C GLY A 423 5.28 -33.78 11.22
N GLY A 424 4.31 -34.25 10.42
CA GLY A 424 4.55 -34.96 9.16
C GLY A 424 4.56 -34.03 7.95
N ALA A 425 4.17 -34.52 6.78
CA ALA A 425 4.14 -33.74 5.53
C ALA A 425 3.22 -32.50 5.57
N GLU A 426 2.23 -32.47 6.47
CA GLU A 426 1.25 -31.38 6.56
C GLU A 426 1.74 -30.19 7.40
N ASN A 427 2.53 -30.44 8.45
CA ASN A 427 2.89 -29.43 9.45
C ASN A 427 4.35 -29.50 9.93
N GLY A 428 5.11 -30.49 9.48
CA GLY A 428 6.53 -30.71 9.77
C GLY A 428 7.47 -29.69 9.14
N PRO A 429 8.80 -29.85 9.31
CA PRO A 429 9.81 -28.90 8.81
C PRO A 429 9.62 -28.49 7.35
N ASP A 430 9.43 -29.48 6.46
CA ASP A 430 9.37 -29.26 5.01
C ASP A 430 7.97 -28.89 4.49
N ALA A 431 6.95 -28.81 5.36
CA ALA A 431 5.60 -28.53 4.92
C ALA A 431 5.46 -27.05 4.47
N PRO A 432 4.81 -26.78 3.32
CA PRO A 432 4.69 -25.43 2.79
C PRO A 432 3.80 -24.57 3.68
N ARG A 433 4.28 -23.40 4.06
CA ARG A 433 3.56 -22.42 4.85
C ARG A 433 4.02 -21.02 4.52
N GLY A 434 3.16 -20.04 4.78
CA GLY A 434 3.53 -18.65 4.64
C GLY A 434 2.33 -17.74 4.50
N LEU A 435 2.50 -16.67 3.73
CA LEU A 435 1.51 -15.64 3.52
C LEU A 435 1.20 -15.49 2.02
N VAL A 436 -0.08 -15.52 1.67
CA VAL A 436 -0.54 -14.96 0.40
C VAL A 436 -0.72 -13.47 0.63
N PHE A 437 0.27 -12.67 0.25
CA PHE A 437 0.18 -11.23 0.29
C PHE A 437 -0.70 -10.75 -0.86
N VAL A 438 -1.77 -10.03 -0.52
CA VAL A 438 -2.62 -9.33 -1.49
C VAL A 438 -2.62 -7.85 -1.13
N ALA A 439 -2.43 -6.98 -2.11
CA ALA A 439 -2.54 -5.54 -1.91
C ALA A 439 -3.24 -4.85 -3.09
N TYR A 440 -3.95 -3.76 -2.77
CA TYR A 440 -4.61 -2.90 -3.74
C TYR A 440 -4.05 -1.47 -3.69
N GLN A 441 -3.87 -0.88 -4.86
CA GLN A 441 -3.32 0.46 -5.05
C GLN A 441 -3.74 1.08 -6.39
N GLY A 442 -3.72 2.41 -6.49
CA GLY A 442 -3.95 3.14 -7.73
C GLY A 442 -2.74 3.20 -8.66
N ASP A 443 -1.55 2.86 -8.16
CA ASP A 443 -0.28 2.97 -8.91
C ASP A 443 0.75 1.94 -8.42
N LEU A 444 1.12 0.98 -9.28
CA LEU A 444 2.08 -0.08 -8.93
C LEU A 444 3.47 0.50 -8.62
N VAL A 445 3.94 1.45 -9.44
CA VAL A 445 5.30 1.97 -9.35
C VAL A 445 5.46 2.87 -8.14
N ALA A 446 4.50 3.77 -7.92
CA ALA A 446 4.59 4.73 -6.83
C ALA A 446 4.38 4.11 -5.45
N GLN A 447 3.72 2.94 -5.37
CA GLN A 447 3.31 2.33 -4.11
C GLN A 447 4.02 1.00 -3.88
N PHE A 448 3.55 -0.10 -4.47
CA PHE A 448 4.11 -1.43 -4.16
C PHE A 448 5.59 -1.54 -4.54
N GLU A 449 5.94 -1.20 -5.79
CA GLU A 449 7.34 -1.30 -6.22
C GLU A 449 8.22 -0.32 -5.47
N PHE A 450 7.73 0.89 -5.18
CA PHE A 450 8.49 1.87 -4.41
C PHE A 450 8.78 1.38 -2.99
N VAL A 451 7.77 0.89 -2.26
CA VAL A 451 7.96 0.37 -0.90
C VAL A 451 8.93 -0.81 -0.92
N GLN A 452 8.78 -1.75 -1.88
CA GLN A 452 9.67 -2.90 -1.97
C GLN A 452 11.12 -2.48 -2.32
N ARG A 453 11.30 -1.75 -3.42
CA ARG A 453 12.63 -1.39 -3.95
C ARG A 453 13.35 -0.35 -3.09
N SER A 454 12.65 0.73 -2.77
CA SER A 454 13.25 1.95 -2.24
C SER A 454 13.25 2.00 -0.72
N TRP A 455 12.44 1.17 -0.03
CA TRP A 455 12.43 1.09 1.42
C TRP A 455 12.91 -0.27 1.93
N VAL A 456 12.27 -1.35 1.48
CA VAL A 456 12.54 -2.72 1.96
C VAL A 456 13.93 -3.21 1.54
N GLU A 457 14.24 -3.14 0.24
CA GLU A 457 15.52 -3.61 -0.31
C GLU A 457 16.66 -2.58 -0.24
N ALA A 458 16.35 -1.32 0.09
CA ALA A 458 17.34 -0.26 0.17
C ALA A 458 18.14 -0.31 1.47
N GLU A 459 19.45 -0.57 1.36
CA GLU A 459 20.39 -0.64 2.49
C GLU A 459 20.58 0.70 3.19
N ASN A 460 20.48 1.81 2.45
CA ASN A 460 20.69 3.15 2.98
C ASN A 460 19.38 3.89 3.28
N PHE A 461 18.24 3.18 3.38
CA PHE A 461 16.97 3.83 3.69
C PHE A 461 16.57 3.68 5.17
N PRO A 462 16.26 4.77 5.89
CA PRO A 462 16.57 6.17 5.54
C PRO A 462 18.09 6.43 5.59
N GLU A 463 18.54 7.52 4.99
CA GLU A 463 19.97 7.82 4.82
C GLU A 463 20.59 8.23 6.15
N ARG A 464 21.67 7.52 6.55
CA ARG A 464 22.39 7.70 7.81
C ARG A 464 23.89 7.52 7.54
N ASP A 465 24.74 7.96 8.47
CA ASP A 465 26.20 7.81 8.37
C ASP A 465 26.63 6.34 8.22
N GLN A 466 25.98 5.46 8.99
CA GLN A 466 26.04 4.02 8.82
C GLN A 466 24.78 3.53 8.10
N ALA A 467 24.95 2.70 7.08
CA ALA A 467 23.83 2.07 6.38
C ALA A 467 22.90 1.34 7.36
N VAL A 468 21.62 1.69 7.32
CA VAL A 468 20.57 1.10 8.17
C VAL A 468 20.41 -0.41 7.90
N GLY A 469 20.66 -0.82 6.67
CA GLY A 469 20.40 -2.15 6.16
C GLY A 469 18.99 -2.30 5.58
N ARG A 470 18.76 -3.48 4.99
CA ARG A 470 17.45 -3.86 4.44
C ARG A 470 16.44 -4.13 5.56
N ASP A 471 15.18 -4.24 5.19
CA ASP A 471 14.11 -4.69 6.08
C ASP A 471 14.48 -6.01 6.76
N ALA A 472 14.29 -6.06 8.07
CA ALA A 472 14.73 -7.19 8.88
C ALA A 472 13.92 -8.48 8.69
N VAL A 473 12.76 -8.43 8.05
CA VAL A 473 11.84 -9.57 7.92
C VAL A 473 11.71 -10.01 6.46
N ILE A 474 11.43 -9.08 5.55
CA ILE A 474 11.14 -9.39 4.14
C ILE A 474 12.22 -8.92 3.16
N GLY A 475 13.26 -8.25 3.64
CA GLY A 475 14.40 -7.87 2.80
C GLY A 475 15.23 -9.10 2.42
N SER A 476 16.02 -8.99 1.35
CA SER A 476 16.84 -10.11 0.85
C SER A 476 18.07 -10.46 1.73
N GLY A 477 18.05 -10.13 3.02
CA GLY A 477 19.15 -10.30 3.98
C GLY A 477 20.30 -9.29 3.81
N GLY A 478 21.34 -9.42 4.62
CA GLY A 478 22.51 -8.56 4.64
C GLY A 478 22.85 -8.02 6.04
N SER A 479 23.69 -6.99 6.10
CA SER A 479 23.96 -6.26 7.35
C SER A 479 22.82 -5.29 7.66
N ALA A 480 22.37 -5.26 8.91
CA ALA A 480 21.42 -4.27 9.42
C ALA A 480 21.97 -3.61 10.68
N ALA A 481 21.85 -2.29 10.75
CA ALA A 481 22.24 -1.54 11.92
C ALA A 481 21.15 -1.63 13.00
N PHE A 482 21.58 -1.88 14.23
CA PHE A 482 20.71 -2.06 15.38
C PHE A 482 21.15 -1.13 16.52
N PRO A 483 20.24 -0.37 17.16
CA PRO A 483 20.59 0.58 18.20
C PRO A 483 21.07 -0.14 19.48
N VAL A 484 22.17 0.34 20.07
CA VAL A 484 22.63 -0.08 21.40
C VAL A 484 21.80 0.61 22.47
N ARG A 485 21.30 -0.15 23.45
CA ARG A 485 20.47 0.42 24.51
C ARG A 485 21.24 1.49 25.30
N GLY A 486 20.63 2.67 25.47
CA GLY A 486 21.18 3.73 26.32
C GLY A 486 22.43 4.42 25.77
N SER A 487 22.76 4.16 24.50
CA SER A 487 23.89 4.74 23.78
C SER A 487 23.43 5.35 22.45
N GLU A 488 24.28 6.17 21.85
CA GLU A 488 24.16 6.63 20.46
C GLU A 488 24.75 5.62 19.47
N GLU A 489 25.46 4.61 19.98
CA GLU A 489 26.13 3.60 19.17
C GLU A 489 25.13 2.65 18.49
N GLN A 490 25.55 2.14 17.34
CA GLN A 490 24.85 1.08 16.61
C GLN A 490 25.78 -0.11 16.44
N VAL A 491 25.20 -1.30 16.48
CA VAL A 491 25.88 -2.56 16.17
C VAL A 491 25.31 -3.13 14.88
N SER A 492 26.17 -3.72 14.06
CA SER A 492 25.74 -4.45 12.87
C SER A 492 25.30 -5.86 13.26
N LEU A 493 24.11 -6.24 12.80
CA LEU A 493 23.57 -7.60 12.81
C LEU A 493 23.63 -8.17 11.39
N THR A 494 24.00 -9.44 11.26
CA THR A 494 23.87 -10.16 9.99
C THR A 494 22.51 -10.86 9.94
N LEU A 495 21.65 -10.44 9.02
CA LEU A 495 20.32 -11.01 8.83
C LEU A 495 20.27 -11.84 7.54
N ARG A 496 19.66 -13.02 7.62
CA ARG A 496 19.33 -13.88 6.47
C ARG A 496 17.86 -13.67 6.09
N SER A 497 17.52 -13.99 4.84
CA SER A 497 16.13 -14.02 4.39
C SER A 497 15.45 -15.32 4.80
N PHE A 498 14.26 -15.21 5.37
CA PHE A 498 13.38 -16.34 5.73
C PHE A 498 11.99 -16.21 5.09
N VAL A 499 11.86 -15.27 4.16
CA VAL A 499 10.66 -15.06 3.36
C VAL A 499 11.07 -15.24 1.90
N ARG A 500 10.60 -16.32 1.30
CA ARG A 500 10.90 -16.67 -0.09
C ARG A 500 9.69 -16.39 -0.97
N THR A 501 9.90 -15.69 -2.08
CA THR A 501 8.86 -15.49 -3.10
C THR A 501 8.72 -16.74 -3.94
N GLU A 502 7.53 -17.32 -3.98
CA GLU A 502 7.21 -18.51 -4.79
C GLU A 502 6.20 -18.20 -5.91
N GLY A 503 5.94 -16.92 -6.19
CA GLY A 503 5.07 -16.49 -7.27
C GLY A 503 4.52 -15.10 -7.02
N THR A 504 4.48 -14.27 -8.06
CA THR A 504 3.95 -12.91 -8.01
C THR A 504 3.09 -12.64 -9.24
N LEU A 505 1.99 -11.90 -9.06
CA LEU A 505 1.16 -11.38 -10.15
C LEU A 505 0.85 -9.91 -9.95
N TYR A 506 0.84 -9.18 -11.06
CA TYR A 506 0.14 -7.90 -11.18
C TYR A 506 -1.16 -8.12 -11.94
N ALA A 507 -2.27 -7.72 -11.33
CA ALA A 507 -3.60 -7.75 -11.91
C ALA A 507 -4.25 -6.38 -11.76
N PHE A 508 -5.34 -6.16 -12.49
CA PHE A 508 -6.23 -5.01 -12.35
C PHE A 508 -7.62 -5.53 -11.97
N THR A 509 -8.15 -5.05 -10.86
CA THR A 509 -9.49 -5.39 -10.35
C THR A 509 -10.47 -4.35 -10.88
N PRO A 510 -11.25 -4.65 -11.95
CA PRO A 510 -12.07 -3.65 -12.61
C PRO A 510 -13.34 -3.33 -11.81
N SER A 511 -13.96 -2.19 -12.10
CA SER A 511 -15.30 -1.88 -11.61
C SER A 511 -16.37 -2.80 -12.20
N LEU A 512 -17.56 -2.84 -11.60
CA LEU A 512 -18.68 -3.64 -12.11
C LEU A 512 -19.10 -3.18 -13.52
N THR A 513 -19.09 -1.87 -13.79
CA THR A 513 -19.27 -1.34 -15.15
C THR A 513 -18.19 -1.83 -16.10
N ALA A 514 -16.91 -1.79 -15.70
CA ALA A 514 -15.81 -2.29 -16.53
C ALA A 514 -15.93 -3.80 -16.81
N LEU A 515 -16.32 -4.61 -15.83
CA LEU A 515 -16.58 -6.04 -16.02
C LEU A 515 -17.69 -6.29 -17.05
N ARG A 516 -18.77 -5.48 -17.03
CA ARG A 516 -19.82 -5.55 -18.04
C ARG A 516 -19.28 -5.22 -19.44
N LEU A 517 -18.50 -4.15 -19.57
CA LEU A 517 -17.93 -3.74 -20.86
C LEU A 517 -16.94 -4.78 -21.41
N LEU A 518 -16.09 -5.35 -20.55
CA LEU A 518 -15.16 -6.44 -20.90
C LEU A 518 -15.91 -7.69 -21.36
N ALA A 519 -16.93 -8.12 -20.61
CA ALA A 519 -17.75 -9.29 -20.95
C ALA A 519 -18.50 -9.08 -22.28
N ALA A 520 -18.96 -7.86 -22.57
CA ALA A 520 -19.61 -7.53 -23.82
C ALA A 520 -18.64 -7.32 -25.00
N GLY A 521 -17.34 -7.20 -24.75
CA GLY A 521 -16.35 -6.81 -25.77
C GLY A 521 -16.54 -5.38 -26.29
N GLU A 522 -17.05 -4.47 -25.44
CA GLU A 522 -17.40 -3.09 -25.78
C GLU A 522 -16.26 -2.08 -25.53
N ILE A 523 -15.09 -2.53 -25.07
CA ILE A 523 -13.92 -1.67 -24.85
C ILE A 523 -13.13 -1.56 -26.16
N THR A 524 -12.94 -0.33 -26.63
CA THR A 524 -12.08 -0.04 -27.78
C THR A 524 -10.62 -0.16 -27.38
N ALA A 525 -9.85 -0.97 -28.11
CA ALA A 525 -8.41 -1.10 -27.89
C ALA A 525 -7.68 0.20 -28.26
N GLY A 526 -6.77 0.65 -27.40
CA GLY A 526 -5.79 1.71 -27.70
C GLY A 526 -6.39 3.04 -28.16
N GLU A 527 -7.11 3.75 -27.28
CA GLU A 527 -7.54 5.13 -27.55
C GLU A 527 -6.34 6.02 -27.95
N PRO A 528 -6.51 6.88 -28.97
CA PRO A 528 -5.42 7.74 -29.42
C PRO A 528 -5.01 8.70 -28.29
N PRO A 529 -3.72 9.00 -28.16
CA PRO A 529 -3.26 9.96 -27.17
C PRO A 529 -3.88 11.35 -27.39
N GLU A 530 -4.21 12.02 -26.29
CA GLU A 530 -4.79 13.36 -26.28
C GLU A 530 -3.84 14.36 -25.61
N ASP A 531 -4.06 15.64 -25.87
CA ASP A 531 -3.38 16.73 -25.17
C ASP A 531 -3.57 16.58 -23.65
N ARG A 532 -2.49 16.78 -22.91
CA ARG A 532 -2.51 16.81 -21.44
C ARG A 532 -2.35 18.24 -20.98
N GLU A 533 -3.41 18.79 -20.40
CA GLU A 533 -3.43 20.15 -19.87
C GLU A 533 -3.40 20.15 -18.35
N LEU A 534 -2.52 20.96 -17.79
CA LEU A 534 -2.28 21.07 -16.36
C LEU A 534 -2.33 22.55 -15.96
N ALA A 535 -3.31 22.90 -15.13
CA ALA A 535 -3.40 24.19 -14.49
C ALA A 535 -2.46 24.24 -13.28
N ALA A 536 -1.78 25.36 -13.08
CA ALA A 536 -0.94 25.58 -11.91
C ALA A 536 -1.77 25.61 -10.59
N PRO A 537 -1.16 25.28 -9.44
CA PRO A 537 0.21 24.81 -9.28
C PRO A 537 0.36 23.30 -9.52
N VAL A 538 1.46 22.89 -10.16
CA VAL A 538 1.81 21.48 -10.36
C VAL A 538 3.27 21.25 -9.99
N VAL A 539 3.53 20.20 -9.22
CA VAL A 539 4.90 19.73 -8.94
C VAL A 539 5.12 18.43 -9.67
N LEU A 540 6.21 18.35 -10.45
CA LEU A 540 6.69 17.11 -11.04
C LEU A 540 7.87 16.61 -10.20
N ARG A 541 7.73 15.41 -9.65
CA ARG A 541 8.79 14.69 -8.93
C ARG A 541 9.65 13.89 -9.91
N ARG A 542 10.86 13.51 -9.46
CA ARG A 542 11.76 12.71 -10.29
C ARG A 542 11.09 11.41 -10.74
N GLY A 543 11.23 11.10 -12.02
CA GLY A 543 10.60 9.98 -12.70
C GLY A 543 9.14 10.21 -13.11
N GLU A 544 8.46 11.25 -12.61
CA GLU A 544 7.09 11.56 -13.04
C GLU A 544 7.09 12.08 -14.49
N VAL A 545 6.12 11.60 -15.26
CA VAL A 545 5.99 11.89 -16.69
C VAL A 545 4.57 12.31 -17.01
N ILE A 546 4.44 13.37 -17.82
CA ILE A 546 3.20 13.79 -18.47
C ILE A 546 3.31 13.35 -19.92
N SER A 547 2.38 12.50 -20.37
CA SER A 547 2.46 11.90 -21.70
C SER A 547 1.18 12.13 -22.52
N SER A 548 1.39 12.62 -23.74
CA SER A 548 0.42 12.68 -24.83
C SER A 548 0.77 11.66 -25.92
N GLY A 549 1.49 10.58 -25.57
CA GLY A 549 1.98 9.58 -26.53
C GLY A 549 3.19 10.05 -27.32
N ARG A 550 3.02 11.10 -28.15
CA ARG A 550 4.10 11.67 -28.99
C ARG A 550 5.03 12.62 -28.25
N ALA A 551 4.57 13.22 -27.15
CA ALA A 551 5.41 14.00 -26.26
C ALA A 551 5.33 13.45 -24.85
N ARG A 552 6.50 13.29 -24.23
CA ARG A 552 6.67 12.85 -22.85
C ARG A 552 7.53 13.87 -22.11
N LEU A 553 6.87 14.78 -21.38
CA LEU A 553 7.56 15.71 -20.49
C LEU A 553 7.88 14.99 -19.18
N ARG A 554 9.16 14.80 -18.87
CA ARG A 554 9.62 14.06 -17.68
C ARG A 554 10.64 14.88 -16.91
N PHE A 555 10.48 14.91 -15.59
CA PHE A 555 11.56 15.33 -14.70
C PHE A 555 12.42 14.11 -14.36
N GLU A 556 13.63 14.06 -14.89
CA GLU A 556 14.48 12.87 -14.93
C GLU A 556 15.24 12.66 -13.61
N ASP A 557 15.77 11.46 -13.41
CA ASP A 557 16.52 11.10 -12.20
C ASP A 557 17.82 11.90 -12.05
N ASP A 558 18.40 12.36 -13.17
CA ASP A 558 19.56 13.26 -13.23
C ASP A 558 19.21 14.73 -12.99
N ALA A 559 17.98 15.01 -12.54
CA ALA A 559 17.49 16.33 -12.16
C ALA A 559 17.39 17.33 -13.31
N ASP A 560 17.20 16.87 -14.54
CA ASP A 560 16.85 17.72 -15.69
C ASP A 560 15.41 17.47 -16.16
N LEU A 561 14.82 18.48 -16.80
CA LEU A 561 13.51 18.39 -17.42
C LEU A 561 13.66 18.13 -18.91
N ARG A 562 13.07 17.05 -19.42
CA ARG A 562 13.20 16.64 -20.82
C ARG A 562 11.85 16.38 -21.47
N VAL A 563 11.78 16.62 -22.78
CA VAL A 563 10.71 16.09 -23.64
C VAL A 563 11.29 14.96 -24.48
N ARG A 564 10.63 13.80 -24.41
CA ARG A 564 10.92 12.63 -25.24
C ARG A 564 9.79 12.31 -26.21
N ASP A 565 10.12 11.60 -27.27
CA ASP A 565 9.15 11.03 -28.20
C ASP A 565 8.56 9.69 -27.67
N GLU A 566 7.71 9.04 -28.47
CA GLU A 566 7.10 7.74 -28.14
C GLU A 566 8.12 6.59 -28.00
N HIS A 567 9.31 6.74 -28.58
CA HIS A 567 10.43 5.78 -28.53
C HIS A 567 11.40 6.06 -27.38
N GLU A 568 11.08 7.05 -26.52
CA GLU A 568 11.92 7.54 -25.44
C GLU A 568 13.20 8.26 -25.91
N GLU A 569 13.27 8.73 -27.16
CA GLU A 569 14.38 9.57 -27.64
C GLU A 569 14.21 11.01 -27.15
N VAL A 570 15.30 11.65 -26.72
CA VAL A 570 15.27 13.03 -26.20
C VAL A 570 15.15 14.00 -27.37
N LEU A 571 14.09 14.82 -27.37
CA LEU A 571 13.86 15.87 -28.36
C LEU A 571 14.23 17.27 -27.84
N TRP A 572 14.10 17.47 -26.52
CA TRP A 572 14.42 18.73 -25.85
C TRP A 572 14.84 18.49 -24.40
N GLU A 573 15.73 19.33 -23.90
CA GLU A 573 16.16 19.36 -22.50
C GLU A 573 16.31 20.80 -22.01
N ALA A 574 16.08 21.05 -20.72
CA ALA A 574 16.26 22.37 -20.14
C ALA A 574 17.75 22.73 -20.04
N GLY A 575 18.61 21.76 -19.70
CA GLY A 575 20.07 21.85 -19.82
C GLY A 575 20.80 22.78 -18.84
N GLU A 576 20.08 23.52 -17.98
CA GLU A 576 20.65 24.59 -17.15
C GLU A 576 20.72 24.26 -15.63
N ALA A 577 20.17 23.13 -15.17
CA ALA A 577 20.08 22.84 -13.73
C ALA A 577 21.30 22.16 -13.09
N GLY A 578 22.33 21.80 -13.88
CA GLY A 578 23.58 21.23 -13.35
C GLY A 578 23.44 19.96 -12.51
N GLY A 579 22.29 19.27 -12.54
CA GLY A 579 21.98 18.12 -11.70
C GLY A 579 21.55 18.44 -10.27
N GLU A 580 21.35 19.73 -9.94
CA GLU A 580 21.07 20.17 -8.56
C GLU A 580 19.57 20.35 -8.27
N ALA A 581 18.69 20.26 -9.28
CA ALA A 581 17.26 20.45 -9.09
C ALA A 581 16.65 19.34 -8.21
N GLY A 582 15.90 19.74 -7.20
CA GLY A 582 15.13 18.84 -6.36
C GLY A 582 13.79 18.46 -6.97
N ARG A 583 13.18 19.38 -7.74
CA ARG A 583 11.85 19.24 -8.35
C ARG A 583 11.67 20.21 -9.52
N ALA A 584 10.71 19.89 -10.39
CA ALA A 584 10.18 20.82 -11.38
C ALA A 584 8.78 21.30 -10.93
N GLU A 585 8.47 22.57 -11.16
CA GLU A 585 7.20 23.18 -10.75
C GLU A 585 6.60 24.04 -11.87
N PHE A 586 5.30 23.89 -12.10
CA PHE A 586 4.51 24.84 -12.86
C PHE A 586 3.76 25.74 -11.87
N LEU A 587 4.14 27.02 -11.83
CA LEU A 587 3.74 28.01 -10.83
C LEU A 587 2.49 28.78 -11.27
N GLU A 588 1.77 29.32 -10.29
CA GLU A 588 0.55 30.13 -10.51
C GLU A 588 0.80 31.41 -11.32
N ASP A 589 2.05 31.90 -11.39
CA ASP A 589 2.44 33.05 -12.20
C ASP A 589 2.68 32.70 -13.69
N GLY A 590 2.52 31.42 -14.06
CA GLY A 590 2.65 30.90 -15.41
C GLY A 590 4.05 30.37 -15.76
N ARG A 591 5.02 30.35 -14.83
CA ARG A 591 6.36 29.80 -15.07
C ARG A 591 6.44 28.30 -14.84
N LEU A 592 7.16 27.60 -15.72
CA LEU A 592 7.69 26.26 -15.46
C LEU A 592 9.15 26.41 -15.02
N VAL A 593 9.49 25.86 -13.85
CA VAL A 593 10.72 26.16 -13.13
C VAL A 593 11.39 24.88 -12.64
N LEU A 594 12.72 24.79 -12.76
CA LEU A 594 13.53 23.81 -12.03
C LEU A 594 14.03 24.47 -10.74
N VAL A 595 13.75 23.85 -9.60
CA VAL A 595 14.01 24.42 -8.28
C VAL A 595 15.09 23.63 -7.55
N GLY A 596 16.10 24.32 -7.04
CA GLY A 596 17.17 23.76 -6.22
C GLY A 596 16.70 23.38 -4.81
N ALA A 597 17.58 22.72 -4.05
CA ALA A 597 17.28 22.32 -2.67
C ALA A 597 17.06 23.51 -1.72
N ASP A 598 17.66 24.67 -2.02
CA ASP A 598 17.50 25.93 -1.29
C ASP A 598 16.22 26.71 -1.66
N GLY A 599 15.44 26.20 -2.61
CA GLY A 599 14.25 26.87 -3.14
C GLY A 599 14.54 27.88 -4.26
N GLY A 600 15.80 28.05 -4.65
CA GLY A 600 16.19 28.92 -5.78
C GLY A 600 15.77 28.34 -7.12
N ALA A 601 15.35 29.20 -8.05
CA ALA A 601 15.11 28.80 -9.44
C ALA A 601 16.46 28.62 -10.16
N LEU A 602 16.72 27.41 -10.63
CA LEU A 602 17.92 27.05 -11.41
C LEU A 602 17.68 27.26 -12.92
N TRP A 603 16.44 27.08 -13.36
CA TRP A 603 15.98 27.35 -14.72
C TRP A 603 14.51 27.75 -14.68
N SER A 604 14.06 28.64 -15.57
CA SER A 604 12.64 28.99 -15.69
C SER A 604 12.25 29.43 -17.09
N THR A 605 11.02 29.10 -17.50
CA THR A 605 10.44 29.66 -18.73
C THR A 605 10.20 31.17 -18.59
N PRO A 606 10.32 31.95 -19.70
CA PRO A 606 10.09 33.40 -19.69
C PRO A 606 8.60 33.74 -19.77
N THR A 607 7.80 33.19 -18.85
CA THR A 607 6.32 33.26 -18.88
C THR A 607 5.73 33.87 -17.61
N GLU A 608 6.54 34.56 -16.81
CA GLU A 608 6.10 35.24 -15.58
C GLU A 608 5.00 36.27 -15.85
N GLY A 609 4.08 36.42 -14.89
CA GLY A 609 3.01 37.41 -14.94
C GLY A 609 1.78 36.95 -15.73
N ASN A 610 1.64 35.66 -16.01
CA ASN A 610 0.53 35.06 -16.74
C ASN A 610 -0.29 34.13 -15.84
N PRO A 611 -1.01 34.65 -14.84
CA PRO A 611 -1.85 33.83 -13.98
C PRO A 611 -2.96 33.14 -14.77
N GLY A 612 -3.24 31.89 -14.40
CA GLY A 612 -4.20 31.05 -15.13
C GLY A 612 -3.65 30.45 -16.43
N ALA A 613 -2.35 30.59 -16.70
CA ALA A 613 -1.70 29.83 -17.76
C ALA A 613 -1.77 28.31 -17.49
N VAL A 614 -1.75 27.52 -18.56
CA VAL A 614 -1.77 26.06 -18.52
C VAL A 614 -0.53 25.48 -19.20
N LEU A 615 0.05 24.45 -18.59
CA LEU A 615 1.08 23.62 -19.20
C LEU A 615 0.39 22.55 -20.04
N VAL A 616 0.77 22.47 -21.32
CA VAL A 616 0.19 21.53 -22.28
C VAL A 616 1.29 20.64 -22.84
N VAL A 617 1.13 19.33 -22.68
CA VAL A 617 1.90 18.33 -23.42
C VAL A 617 0.97 17.83 -24.53
N ALA A 618 1.23 18.27 -25.75
CA ALA A 618 0.30 18.13 -26.87
C ALA A 618 0.55 16.83 -27.64
N ALA A 619 -0.52 16.26 -28.22
CA ALA A 619 -0.47 15.05 -29.03
C ALA A 619 0.28 15.24 -30.36
N ASP A 620 0.67 16.46 -30.69
CA ASP A 620 1.51 16.80 -31.85
C ASP A 620 3.03 16.69 -31.59
N GLY A 621 3.44 16.28 -30.38
CA GLY A 621 4.86 16.11 -30.03
C GLY A 621 5.49 17.33 -29.34
N GLU A 622 4.72 18.37 -29.01
CA GLU A 622 5.24 19.57 -28.36
C GLU A 622 4.79 19.73 -26.90
N ALA A 623 5.68 20.24 -26.03
CA ALA A 623 5.29 20.81 -24.75
C ALA A 623 5.25 22.35 -24.86
N ARG A 624 4.16 22.96 -24.39
CA ARG A 624 3.91 24.40 -24.50
C ARG A 624 3.19 24.96 -23.27
N ILE A 625 3.33 26.26 -23.02
CA ILE A 625 2.57 26.99 -22.02
C ILE A 625 1.60 27.92 -22.76
N ARG A 626 0.31 27.85 -22.43
CA ARG A 626 -0.72 28.74 -22.98
C ARG A 626 -1.27 29.67 -21.91
N SER A 627 -1.51 30.93 -22.26
CA SER A 627 -2.21 31.88 -21.39
C SER A 627 -3.67 31.47 -21.15
N ALA A 628 -4.34 32.11 -20.19
CA ALA A 628 -5.76 31.89 -19.93
C ALA A 628 -6.66 32.17 -21.15
N ASP A 629 -6.21 33.05 -22.06
CA ASP A 629 -6.90 33.38 -23.31
C ASP A 629 -6.50 32.46 -24.49
N GLY A 630 -5.62 31.48 -24.26
CA GLY A 630 -5.20 30.48 -25.24
C GLY A 630 -3.97 30.86 -26.08
N GLU A 631 -3.31 31.99 -25.80
CA GLU A 631 -2.08 32.40 -26.50
C GLU A 631 -0.89 31.52 -26.08
N VAL A 632 -0.10 31.02 -27.03
CA VAL A 632 1.11 30.24 -26.72
C VAL A 632 2.24 31.18 -26.25
N LEU A 633 2.55 31.13 -24.96
CA LEU A 633 3.58 31.95 -24.30
C LEU A 633 4.99 31.37 -24.45
N TRP A 634 5.10 30.04 -24.45
CA TRP A 634 6.37 29.32 -24.58
C TRP A 634 6.14 27.93 -25.19
N ARG A 635 7.15 27.37 -25.86
CA ARG A 635 7.11 26.03 -26.46
C ARG A 635 8.50 25.41 -26.62
N THR A 636 8.58 24.09 -26.64
CA THR A 636 9.85 23.35 -26.84
C THR A 636 10.32 23.30 -28.29
N GLY A 637 9.43 23.54 -29.27
CA GLY A 637 9.76 23.46 -30.69
C GLY A 637 9.98 22.03 -31.21
N THR A 638 9.43 21.04 -30.50
CA THR A 638 9.56 19.60 -30.81
C THR A 638 8.40 19.04 -31.63
N GLY A 639 7.40 19.86 -31.96
CA GLY A 639 6.22 19.44 -32.72
C GLY A 639 6.55 19.02 -34.16
N GLY A 640 5.91 17.94 -34.63
CA GLY A 640 6.13 17.31 -35.94
C GLY A 640 4.92 17.28 -36.85
#